data_AF-A0A1H0S227-F1
#
_entry.id   AF-A0A1H0S227-F1
#
_cell.length_a   1.000
_cell.length_b   1.000
_cell.length_c   1.000
_cell.angle_alpha   90.00
_cell.angle_beta   90.00
_cell.angle_gamma   90.00
#
_symmetry.space_group_name_H-M   'P 1'
#
loop_
_entity.id
_entity.type
_entity.pdbx_description
1 polymer ?
#
loop_
_entity_poly.entity_id
_entity_poly.type
_entity_poly.pdbx_seq_one_letter_code
_entity_poly.pdbx_strand_id
1 'polypeptide(L)'
;MKKTFITALLGCTMLAGCNNGDDRTSDNTDPQGTFNAKIEEANGRVSALTAEVQALNSANTLLGDQVAALKTADTAANTAVETLVKRTNELEAGNNAQDAAVSAMIGQLKSEIAELEKQRQEANSSMTALLAKVGTSATTPDLSAAIDQLKARYEEIEKKVSTANTKIATLESVHTADDTKIVKLQTALASLDQTAKSLKLETMQPHIADLQAELTKYQPNVAALAAIADRASESRARTTKVDRTKLSTEDAAAYDAAVQELATLEKDLAAKQAEVAATLAKGGAILKSIGELQADATSGQVMEIDGQITGLSTALKADTKPLQDKLAGYSKVTATLGRKVTELTGTGLAAFVNTTRGSLSERHFGASNVSRGNNFPATAVPFGFNMWSPVSSTDNSSFYDPNSKYMRAFAVTHEASKWNGNRQALKIMPVRNEGVRLPNDNGELFDRKNEVAMAHYYSVTFENKIKTEITPTDHAAYFRFTAPDTMAKTTIAFDTFEGLGSLKVDQAQGTASGYANHGSNAYTPKMYFFIKFDNKITNFQQDISPGDVRSWVQFDTPAGVKVVGMKMATSFISVEQAQSNLEQEIAAKSFDDVLALALAAWNEKLNAVRVEGATDDQKIILYSNLYRSFLYPNSAWENVIENGNPVPTYVSPYTTTDKIKKGKIWVNNGFWDTYRTTWPLYALLVPNQAGEMIDGFVNGFKDGGWTTRWSNPGYADSMVGTSSDIIIADAYMKGIRNFDIDAAYNSIVRNASTFSSNNDRGRKGMANTPFYGYSILSSESVSWSLEGYLNDFGLAQMAKAMNKGDDYAYFMNSAISYPNLFDNTSTGAWAGGFFRAKNSTGGLMFTSGTPQSWGNGFTEGNAWSYAFLAPQDGQGLANLYGGRQKLKDKLDTFFTTRAGLDGGSYGGIHEVYEAKMVDDLANVGEYQHSNQPVHHSIYMYNYAGSPSSGQKYLRDVMDKLYFTGFGADGVSNGHGYIGDEDNGEQSAWYVLSAMGFYPVSMGRPEYAIGAPYFPKMTVQLKNIKGELKKLVINAPNVSSSNRYVQSVKLNGTALTRNYLLHSELAEGATLDFEMGPNPSQWGTGVNDVPTSITQGDKKPTPLKSLLPIGNYNVTASTDAAKANVFDRTSSTKWDSPAGSAGWIEAGKKSSPSIDTVSLYTVTSTSAAGQDPTGWTLKGSNDGTNWVALDKRDEQTFQWRQQTRPFALKTPVSYSRYRLEFTGTNAVSVAEFELYGMPDAVPAPVAAAATPL
;
A
#
# COMPACT_ATOMS: atom_id res chain seq x y z
N MET A 1 -15.60 40.68 -45.56
CA MET A 1 -14.77 41.62 -44.77
C MET A 1 -14.34 42.86 -45.54
N LYS A 2 -13.46 42.82 -46.55
CA LYS A 2 -13.01 44.04 -47.29
C LYS A 2 -14.15 44.88 -47.86
N LYS A 3 -15.17 44.26 -48.47
CA LYS A 3 -16.36 44.96 -49.00
C LYS A 3 -17.19 45.61 -47.89
N THR A 4 -17.48 44.89 -46.80
CA THR A 4 -18.22 45.39 -45.63
C THR A 4 -17.48 46.52 -44.91
N PHE A 5 -16.15 46.41 -44.78
CA PHE A 5 -15.30 47.44 -44.19
C PHE A 5 -15.24 48.69 -45.07
N ILE A 6 -15.19 48.52 -46.40
CA ILE A 6 -15.28 49.62 -47.37
C ILE A 6 -16.67 50.27 -47.33
N THR A 7 -17.76 49.51 -47.21
CA THR A 7 -19.13 50.06 -47.06
C THR A 7 -19.31 50.81 -45.74
N ALA A 8 -18.71 50.33 -44.64
CA ALA A 8 -18.71 51.04 -43.35
C ALA A 8 -17.86 52.32 -43.40
N LEU A 9 -16.68 52.30 -44.04
CA LEU A 9 -15.85 53.49 -44.26
C LEU A 9 -16.51 54.52 -45.19
N LEU A 10 -17.21 54.07 -46.24
CA LEU A 10 -17.99 54.91 -47.15
C LEU A 10 -19.23 55.51 -46.45
N GLY A 11 -19.83 54.77 -45.51
CA GLY A 11 -20.90 55.29 -44.64
C GLY A 11 -20.40 56.35 -43.65
N CYS A 12 -19.20 56.17 -43.09
CA CYS A 12 -18.56 57.15 -42.19
C CYS A 12 -18.13 58.44 -42.92
N THR A 13 -17.74 58.37 -44.19
CA THR A 13 -17.33 59.56 -44.96
C THR A 13 -18.51 60.45 -45.37
N MET A 14 -19.74 59.92 -45.46
CA MET A 14 -20.92 60.76 -45.69
C MET A 14 -21.40 61.53 -44.45
N LEU A 15 -21.00 61.12 -43.24
CA LEU A 15 -21.43 61.76 -41.98
C LEU A 15 -20.49 62.88 -41.50
N ALA A 16 -19.26 62.96 -42.02
CA ALA A 16 -18.30 64.02 -41.70
C ALA A 16 -18.45 65.29 -42.57
N GLY A 17 -19.39 65.29 -43.53
CA GLY A 17 -19.58 66.35 -44.51
C GLY A 17 -20.83 67.20 -44.28
N CYS A 18 -21.13 67.63 -43.05
CA CYS A 18 -22.18 68.62 -42.79
C CYS A 18 -21.70 69.63 -41.74
N ASN A 19 -20.94 70.62 -42.20
CA ASN A 19 -20.71 71.85 -41.45
C ASN A 19 -21.01 73.01 -42.40
N ASN A 20 -22.26 73.50 -42.38
CA ASN A 20 -22.66 74.87 -42.70
C ASN A 20 -24.19 75.04 -42.60
N GLY A 21 -24.61 75.97 -41.74
CA GLY A 21 -25.80 76.82 -41.92
C GLY A 21 -27.14 76.32 -41.36
N ASP A 22 -27.59 76.99 -40.29
CA ASP A 22 -28.97 77.29 -39.85
C ASP A 22 -30.10 76.31 -40.22
N ASP A 23 -30.74 75.69 -39.22
CA ASP A 23 -32.01 76.20 -38.66
C ASP A 23 -32.42 75.40 -37.40
N ARG A 24 -33.14 76.07 -36.50
CA ARG A 24 -33.67 75.51 -35.25
C ARG A 24 -34.90 74.66 -35.54
N THR A 25 -34.98 73.45 -34.96
CA THR A 25 -36.10 73.01 -34.10
C THR A 25 -35.86 71.59 -33.60
N SER A 26 -36.06 71.44 -32.29
CA SER A 26 -36.40 70.22 -31.55
C SER A 26 -36.59 68.93 -32.37
N ASP A 27 -35.59 68.06 -32.38
CA ASP A 27 -35.80 66.72 -31.85
C ASP A 27 -34.48 66.09 -31.42
N ASN A 28 -34.53 65.42 -30.28
CA ASN A 28 -33.40 64.92 -29.51
C ASN A 28 -32.88 63.61 -30.10
N THR A 29 -32.43 63.61 -31.36
CA THR A 29 -31.77 62.44 -31.95
C THR A 29 -30.27 62.63 -31.85
N ASP A 30 -29.70 62.09 -30.78
CA ASP A 30 -28.26 61.97 -30.57
C ASP A 30 -27.58 61.42 -31.85
N PRO A 31 -26.93 62.27 -32.66
CA PRO A 31 -26.29 61.82 -33.90
C PRO A 31 -25.13 60.88 -33.58
N GLN A 32 -24.53 61.05 -32.39
CA GLN A 32 -23.47 60.22 -31.86
C GLN A 32 -24.02 58.87 -31.40
N GLY A 33 -25.19 58.83 -30.77
CA GLY A 33 -25.93 57.62 -30.42
C GLY A 33 -26.36 56.82 -31.65
N THR A 34 -26.83 57.48 -32.71
CA THR A 34 -27.19 56.81 -33.98
C THR A 34 -25.96 56.29 -34.72
N PHE A 35 -24.85 57.03 -34.68
CA PHE A 35 -23.55 56.59 -35.20
C PHE A 35 -23.01 55.39 -34.41
N ASN A 36 -23.08 55.43 -33.08
CA ASN A 36 -22.66 54.34 -32.21
C ASN A 36 -23.51 53.07 -32.42
N ALA A 37 -24.83 53.20 -32.59
CA ALA A 37 -25.71 52.08 -32.89
C ALA A 37 -25.38 51.40 -34.24
N LYS A 38 -25.05 52.18 -35.27
CA LYS A 38 -24.60 51.62 -36.56
C LYS A 38 -23.20 50.99 -36.47
N ILE A 39 -22.31 51.52 -35.64
CA ILE A 39 -21.03 50.88 -35.31
C ILE A 39 -21.28 49.56 -34.58
N GLU A 40 -22.22 49.50 -33.64
CA GLU A 40 -22.59 48.26 -32.95
C GLU A 40 -23.18 47.21 -33.89
N GLU A 41 -24.07 47.60 -34.80
CA GLU A 41 -24.61 46.69 -35.83
C GLU A 41 -23.52 46.18 -36.78
N ALA A 42 -22.61 47.07 -37.21
CA ALA A 42 -21.46 46.69 -38.02
C ALA A 42 -20.50 45.77 -37.26
N ASN A 43 -20.23 46.04 -35.98
CA ASN A 43 -19.43 45.19 -35.09
C ASN A 43 -20.10 43.83 -34.85
N GLY A 44 -21.43 43.78 -34.74
CA GLY A 44 -22.21 42.54 -34.65
C GLY A 44 -22.08 41.70 -35.93
N ARG A 45 -22.20 42.31 -37.11
CA ARG A 45 -22.03 41.62 -38.40
C ARG A 45 -20.58 41.19 -38.64
N VAL A 46 -19.60 41.99 -38.21
CA VAL A 46 -18.18 41.63 -38.24
C VAL A 46 -17.91 40.47 -37.30
N SER A 47 -18.45 40.46 -36.09
CA SER A 47 -18.33 39.34 -35.14
C SER A 47 -18.97 38.06 -35.69
N ALA A 48 -20.15 38.13 -36.29
CA ALA A 48 -20.80 36.98 -36.93
C ALA A 48 -19.98 36.43 -38.11
N LEU A 49 -19.49 37.29 -39.00
CA LEU A 49 -18.60 36.89 -40.10
C LEU A 49 -17.24 36.38 -39.60
N THR A 50 -16.75 36.89 -38.47
CA THR A 50 -15.50 36.42 -37.84
C THR A 50 -15.70 35.02 -37.27
N ALA A 51 -16.84 34.76 -36.61
CA ALA A 51 -17.21 33.43 -36.14
C ALA A 51 -17.39 32.45 -37.31
N GLU A 52 -18.00 32.88 -38.42
CA GLU A 52 -18.17 32.05 -39.62
C GLU A 52 -16.83 31.75 -40.31
N VAL A 53 -15.92 32.73 -40.39
CA VAL A 53 -14.55 32.52 -40.90
C VAL A 53 -13.73 31.66 -39.95
N GLN A 54 -13.88 31.80 -38.63
CA GLN A 54 -13.26 30.91 -37.64
C GLN A 54 -13.79 29.47 -37.80
N ALA A 55 -15.11 29.29 -37.99
CA ALA A 55 -15.70 27.98 -38.24
C ALA A 55 -15.18 27.35 -39.54
N LEU A 56 -15.09 28.13 -40.62
CA LEU A 56 -14.51 27.68 -41.89
C LEU A 56 -13.02 27.37 -41.79
N ASN A 57 -12.25 28.17 -41.04
CA ASN A 57 -10.83 27.89 -40.78
C ASN A 57 -10.66 26.61 -39.96
N SER A 58 -11.44 26.43 -38.89
CA SER A 58 -11.45 25.21 -38.09
C SER A 58 -11.85 23.98 -38.92
N ALA A 59 -12.85 24.10 -39.80
CA ALA A 59 -13.24 23.03 -40.71
C ALA A 59 -12.13 22.71 -41.73
N ASN A 60 -11.42 23.73 -42.23
CA ASN A 60 -10.32 23.56 -43.17
C ASN A 60 -9.07 22.97 -42.50
N THR A 61 -8.80 23.32 -41.23
CA THR A 61 -7.78 22.68 -40.39
C THR A 61 -8.13 21.21 -40.17
N LEU A 62 -9.37 20.90 -39.77
CA LEU A 62 -9.83 19.52 -39.58
C LEU A 62 -9.73 18.69 -40.87
N LEU A 63 -10.10 19.26 -42.01
CA LEU A 63 -9.93 18.62 -43.32
C LEU A 63 -8.44 18.37 -43.64
N GLY A 64 -7.59 19.35 -43.34
CA GLY A 64 -6.13 19.24 -43.47
C GLY A 64 -5.55 18.10 -42.62
N ASP A 65 -6.00 17.98 -41.37
CA ASP A 65 -5.60 16.93 -40.44
C ASP A 65 -6.09 15.55 -40.92
N GLN A 66 -7.33 15.46 -41.42
CA GLN A 66 -7.89 14.24 -41.99
C GLN A 66 -7.14 13.78 -43.25
N VAL A 67 -6.77 14.71 -44.13
CA VAL A 67 -5.96 14.41 -45.33
C VAL A 67 -4.53 14.02 -44.94
N ALA A 68 -3.94 14.64 -43.93
CA ALA A 68 -2.62 14.26 -43.41
C ALA A 68 -2.63 12.85 -42.79
N ALA A 69 -3.68 12.52 -42.03
CA ALA A 69 -3.90 11.17 -41.50
C ALA A 69 -4.06 10.14 -42.63
N LEU A 70 -4.85 10.44 -43.67
CA LEU A 70 -4.99 9.57 -44.82
C LEU A 70 -3.68 9.38 -45.60
N LYS A 71 -2.83 10.42 -45.74
CA LYS A 71 -1.50 10.27 -46.38
C LYS A 71 -0.59 9.34 -45.59
N THR A 72 -0.71 9.39 -44.26
CA THR A 72 0.04 8.51 -43.36
C THR A 72 -0.45 7.07 -43.51
N ALA A 73 -1.78 6.87 -43.53
CA ALA A 73 -2.40 5.56 -43.78
C ALA A 73 -2.04 4.98 -45.17
N ASP A 74 -2.03 5.82 -46.21
CA ASP A 74 -1.60 5.45 -47.57
C ASP A 74 -0.14 4.98 -47.59
N THR A 75 0.76 5.74 -46.97
CA THR A 75 2.19 5.37 -46.88
C THR A 75 2.40 4.08 -46.09
N ALA A 76 1.67 3.91 -44.98
CA ALA A 76 1.73 2.72 -44.15
C ALA A 76 1.20 1.48 -44.89
N ALA A 77 0.05 1.60 -45.57
CA ALA A 77 -0.54 0.53 -46.37
C ALA A 77 0.38 0.11 -47.51
N ASN A 78 0.99 1.08 -48.22
CA ASN A 78 1.95 0.80 -49.28
C ASN A 78 3.17 0.03 -48.76
N THR A 79 3.77 0.49 -47.66
CA THR A 79 4.93 -0.15 -47.04
C THR A 79 4.59 -1.56 -46.55
N ALA A 80 3.42 -1.76 -45.95
CA ALA A 80 3.02 -3.03 -45.37
C ALA A 80 2.79 -4.11 -46.45
N VAL A 81 2.11 -3.75 -47.54
CA VAL A 81 1.89 -4.67 -48.67
C VAL A 81 3.20 -5.02 -49.37
N GLU A 82 4.11 -4.06 -49.59
CA GLU A 82 5.45 -4.34 -50.15
C GLU A 82 6.26 -5.28 -49.26
N THR A 83 6.15 -5.10 -47.94
CA THR A 83 6.81 -5.99 -46.98
C THR A 83 6.23 -7.41 -47.03
N LEU A 84 4.91 -7.57 -47.17
CA LEU A 84 4.27 -8.89 -47.32
C LEU A 84 4.75 -9.60 -48.60
N VAL A 85 4.81 -8.89 -49.72
CA VAL A 85 5.31 -9.42 -51.00
C VAL A 85 6.76 -9.90 -50.84
N LYS A 86 7.61 -9.06 -50.24
CA LYS A 86 9.01 -9.40 -49.99
C LYS A 86 9.16 -10.66 -49.12
N ARG A 87 8.49 -10.71 -47.97
CA ARG A 87 8.55 -11.85 -47.03
C ARG A 87 7.99 -13.14 -47.66
N THR A 88 6.95 -13.05 -48.46
CA THR A 88 6.37 -14.21 -49.15
C THR A 88 7.30 -14.75 -50.23
N ASN A 89 8.00 -13.89 -50.96
CA ASN A 89 9.03 -14.30 -51.93
C ASN A 89 10.25 -14.92 -51.22
N GLU A 90 10.63 -14.41 -50.05
CA GLU A 90 11.69 -14.99 -49.21
C GLU A 90 11.31 -16.39 -48.69
N LEU A 91 10.06 -16.58 -48.23
CA LEU A 91 9.52 -17.89 -47.82
C LEU A 91 9.51 -18.90 -48.97
N GLU A 92 9.17 -18.47 -50.18
CA GLU A 92 9.21 -19.33 -51.37
C GLU A 92 10.65 -19.70 -51.74
N ALA A 93 11.57 -18.74 -51.73
CA ALA A 93 12.99 -18.98 -52.01
C ALA A 93 13.66 -19.93 -51.00
N GLY A 94 13.20 -19.93 -49.75
CA GLY A 94 13.66 -20.84 -48.69
C GLY A 94 13.03 -22.23 -48.69
N ASN A 95 11.95 -22.46 -49.45
CA ASN A 95 11.22 -23.73 -49.48
C ASN A 95 11.80 -24.67 -50.56
N ASN A 96 12.60 -25.66 -50.16
CA ASN A 96 13.19 -26.67 -51.06
C ASN A 96 12.15 -27.69 -51.56
N ALA A 97 11.16 -27.29 -52.36
CA ALA A 97 10.29 -28.08 -53.26
C ALA A 97 9.71 -29.47 -52.82
N GLN A 98 9.89 -29.92 -51.58
CA GLN A 98 9.52 -31.26 -51.10
C GLN A 98 8.31 -31.27 -50.13
N ASP A 99 7.88 -30.12 -49.62
CA ASP A 99 6.66 -30.01 -48.82
C ASP A 99 5.51 -29.45 -49.67
N ALA A 100 4.70 -30.36 -50.21
CA ALA A 100 3.57 -30.03 -51.07
C ALA A 100 2.48 -29.22 -50.36
N ALA A 101 2.34 -29.36 -49.03
CA ALA A 101 1.34 -28.63 -48.24
C ALA A 101 1.79 -27.18 -48.01
N VAL A 102 3.05 -26.96 -47.66
CA VAL A 102 3.62 -25.61 -47.51
C VAL A 102 3.63 -24.87 -48.85
N SER A 103 3.95 -25.57 -49.95
CA SER A 103 3.92 -25.01 -51.29
C SER A 103 2.51 -24.57 -51.71
N ALA A 104 1.47 -25.35 -51.36
CA ALA A 104 0.08 -24.99 -51.60
C ALA A 104 -0.36 -23.76 -50.77
N MET A 105 0.06 -23.67 -49.51
CA MET A 105 -0.24 -22.53 -48.63
C MET A 105 0.46 -21.24 -49.09
N ILE A 106 1.72 -21.32 -49.53
CA ILE A 106 2.43 -20.18 -50.14
C ILE A 106 1.72 -19.74 -51.42
N GLY A 107 1.28 -20.69 -52.26
CA GLY A 107 0.49 -20.39 -53.45
C GLY A 107 -0.82 -19.67 -53.15
N GLN A 108 -1.54 -20.09 -52.11
CA GLN A 108 -2.75 -19.42 -51.65
C GLN A 108 -2.47 -18.02 -51.11
N LEU A 109 -1.41 -17.86 -50.31
CA LEU A 109 -1.00 -16.58 -49.76
C LEU A 109 -0.60 -15.58 -50.87
N LYS A 110 0.09 -16.04 -51.92
CA LYS A 110 0.41 -15.21 -53.08
C LYS A 110 -0.82 -14.71 -53.83
N SER A 111 -1.85 -15.56 -53.95
CA SER A 111 -3.13 -15.15 -54.55
C SER A 111 -3.81 -14.06 -53.73
N GLU A 112 -3.81 -14.19 -52.39
CA GLU A 112 -4.37 -13.19 -51.48
C GLU A 112 -3.58 -11.87 -51.50
N ILE A 113 -2.25 -11.94 -51.58
CA ILE A 113 -1.38 -10.75 -51.70
C ILE A 113 -1.58 -10.05 -53.04
N ALA A 114 -1.76 -10.79 -54.14
CA ALA A 114 -2.04 -10.19 -55.45
C ALA A 114 -3.34 -9.37 -55.46
N GLU A 115 -4.38 -9.86 -54.77
CA GLU A 115 -5.62 -9.08 -54.59
C GLU A 115 -5.40 -7.86 -53.69
N LEU A 116 -4.58 -7.97 -52.64
CA LEU A 116 -4.20 -6.83 -51.80
C LEU A 116 -3.43 -5.76 -52.58
N GLU A 117 -2.51 -6.16 -53.46
CA GLU A 117 -1.77 -5.24 -54.31
C GLU A 117 -2.68 -4.46 -55.25
N LYS A 118 -3.73 -5.11 -55.77
CA LYS A 118 -4.77 -4.46 -56.57
C LYS A 118 -5.60 -3.47 -55.75
N GLN A 119 -6.05 -3.87 -54.56
CA GLN A 119 -6.81 -2.98 -53.67
C GLN A 119 -5.99 -1.75 -53.24
N ARG A 120 -4.70 -1.94 -52.98
CA ARG A 120 -3.73 -0.88 -52.73
C ARG A 120 -3.63 0.08 -53.93
N GLN A 121 -3.47 -0.43 -55.15
CA GLN A 121 -3.40 0.43 -56.35
C GLN A 121 -4.66 1.27 -56.57
N GLU A 122 -5.85 0.70 -56.30
CA GLU A 122 -7.11 1.44 -56.35
C GLU A 122 -7.20 2.53 -55.26
N ALA A 123 -6.72 2.24 -54.05
CA ALA A 123 -6.64 3.21 -52.96
C ALA A 123 -5.68 4.37 -53.29
N ASN A 124 -4.48 4.08 -53.81
CA ASN A 124 -3.51 5.08 -54.25
C ASN A 124 -4.10 6.00 -55.34
N SER A 125 -4.85 5.42 -56.28
CA SER A 125 -5.53 6.17 -57.34
C SER A 125 -6.61 7.08 -56.77
N SER A 126 -7.40 6.57 -55.82
CA SER A 126 -8.45 7.34 -55.13
C SER A 126 -7.88 8.46 -54.26
N MET A 127 -6.75 8.21 -53.60
CA MET A 127 -6.00 9.20 -52.82
C MET A 127 -5.46 10.31 -53.72
N THR A 128 -4.87 9.96 -54.86
CA THR A 128 -4.39 10.93 -55.85
C THR A 128 -5.54 11.81 -56.35
N ALA A 129 -6.71 11.21 -56.62
CA ALA A 129 -7.91 11.94 -57.03
C ALA A 129 -8.45 12.85 -55.91
N LEU A 130 -8.38 12.44 -54.64
CA LEU A 130 -8.75 13.28 -53.50
C LEU A 130 -7.80 14.49 -53.39
N LEU A 131 -6.48 14.26 -53.47
CA LEU A 131 -5.47 15.32 -53.39
C LEU A 131 -5.58 16.34 -54.53
N ALA A 132 -6.00 15.92 -55.72
CA ALA A 132 -6.26 16.82 -56.84
C ALA A 132 -7.50 17.71 -56.63
N LYS A 133 -8.45 17.28 -55.81
CA LYS A 133 -9.68 18.03 -55.47
C LYS A 133 -9.47 18.98 -54.29
N VAL A 134 -8.60 18.61 -53.34
CA VAL A 134 -8.20 19.45 -52.19
C VAL A 134 -7.51 20.71 -52.71
N GLY A 135 -8.18 21.86 -52.58
CA GLY A 135 -7.69 23.17 -53.09
C GLY A 135 -8.42 23.70 -54.33
N THR A 136 -9.42 22.97 -54.85
CA THR A 136 -10.33 23.43 -55.91
C THR A 136 -11.72 23.76 -55.33
N SER A 137 -12.62 24.39 -56.09
CA SER A 137 -13.94 24.88 -55.63
C SER A 137 -14.97 23.77 -55.31
N ALA A 138 -14.53 22.59 -54.87
CA ALA A 138 -15.39 21.49 -54.46
C ALA A 138 -16.08 21.80 -53.12
N THR A 139 -17.34 21.36 -52.97
CA THR A 139 -18.11 21.57 -51.74
C THR A 139 -17.63 20.62 -50.63
N THR A 140 -17.64 21.08 -49.38
CA THR A 140 -17.21 20.32 -48.18
C THR A 140 -17.83 18.92 -48.04
N PRO A 141 -19.12 18.68 -48.40
CA PRO A 141 -19.73 17.35 -48.32
C PRO A 141 -19.12 16.31 -49.27
N ASP A 142 -18.73 16.70 -50.49
CA ASP A 142 -18.16 15.79 -51.49
C ASP A 142 -16.76 15.30 -51.09
N LEU A 143 -15.99 16.15 -50.40
CA LEU A 143 -14.67 15.82 -49.85
C LEU A 143 -14.79 14.86 -48.65
N SER A 144 -15.77 15.07 -47.77
CA SER A 144 -16.01 14.20 -46.61
C SER A 144 -16.37 12.77 -47.02
N ALA A 145 -17.26 12.61 -48.00
CA ALA A 145 -17.65 11.28 -48.49
C ALA A 145 -16.47 10.53 -49.12
N ALA A 146 -15.61 11.22 -49.87
CA ALA A 146 -14.41 10.63 -50.45
C ALA A 146 -13.37 10.24 -49.38
N ILE A 147 -13.22 11.06 -48.33
CA ILE A 147 -12.37 10.77 -47.17
C ILE A 147 -12.85 9.50 -46.45
N ASP A 148 -14.14 9.37 -46.19
CA ASP A 148 -14.68 8.22 -45.45
C ASP A 148 -14.60 6.91 -46.27
N GLN A 149 -14.80 6.97 -47.59
CA GLN A 149 -14.55 5.83 -48.46
C GLN A 149 -13.09 5.38 -48.48
N LEU A 150 -12.14 6.33 -48.47
CA LEU A 150 -10.72 6.03 -48.38
C LEU A 150 -10.32 5.44 -47.03
N LYS A 151 -10.88 5.95 -45.92
CA LYS A 151 -10.67 5.36 -44.58
C LYS A 151 -11.13 3.90 -44.55
N ALA A 152 -12.35 3.62 -44.99
CA ALA A 152 -12.88 2.26 -45.01
C ALA A 152 -12.02 1.30 -45.86
N ARG A 153 -11.50 1.77 -47.01
CA ARG A 153 -10.57 0.98 -47.84
C ARG A 153 -9.24 0.71 -47.13
N TYR A 154 -8.65 1.69 -46.44
CA TYR A 154 -7.41 1.47 -45.70
C TYR A 154 -7.61 0.55 -44.48
N GLU A 155 -8.75 0.65 -43.78
CA GLU A 155 -9.11 -0.29 -42.70
C GLU A 155 -9.25 -1.73 -43.20
N GLU A 156 -9.87 -1.92 -44.38
CA GLU A 156 -9.97 -3.25 -44.99
C GLU A 156 -8.59 -3.80 -45.40
N ILE A 157 -7.73 -2.97 -45.98
CA ILE A 157 -6.34 -3.33 -46.33
C ILE A 157 -5.58 -3.71 -45.06
N GLU A 158 -5.67 -2.92 -43.99
CA GLU A 158 -4.99 -3.19 -42.72
C GLU A 158 -5.43 -4.54 -42.12
N LYS A 159 -6.74 -4.82 -42.11
CA LYS A 159 -7.28 -6.11 -41.62
C LYS A 159 -6.75 -7.30 -42.42
N LYS A 160 -6.69 -7.18 -43.75
CA LYS A 160 -6.16 -8.23 -44.64
C LYS A 160 -4.66 -8.38 -44.51
N VAL A 161 -3.91 -7.27 -44.37
CA VAL A 161 -2.48 -7.27 -44.08
C VAL A 161 -2.19 -7.97 -42.75
N SER A 162 -2.97 -7.69 -41.71
CA SER A 162 -2.85 -8.38 -40.42
C SER A 162 -3.08 -9.90 -40.57
N THR A 163 -4.11 -10.28 -41.32
CA THR A 163 -4.42 -11.70 -41.58
C THR A 163 -3.30 -12.40 -42.35
N ALA A 164 -2.76 -11.75 -43.39
CA ALA A 164 -1.64 -12.23 -44.17
C ALA A 164 -0.36 -12.34 -43.32
N ASN A 165 -0.10 -11.37 -42.44
CA ASN A 165 1.01 -11.41 -41.48
C ASN A 165 0.87 -12.58 -40.50
N THR A 166 -0.33 -12.90 -40.02
CA THR A 166 -0.54 -14.09 -39.17
C THR A 166 -0.27 -15.39 -39.93
N LYS A 167 -0.70 -15.47 -41.20
CA LYS A 167 -0.40 -16.63 -42.07
C LYS A 167 1.09 -16.73 -42.38
N ILE A 168 1.76 -15.62 -42.66
CA ILE A 168 3.22 -15.56 -42.82
C ILE A 168 3.90 -15.96 -41.54
N ALA A 169 3.51 -15.46 -40.36
CA ALA A 169 4.08 -15.87 -39.08
C ALA A 169 3.84 -17.36 -38.80
N THR A 170 2.71 -17.92 -39.22
CA THR A 170 2.44 -19.37 -39.14
C THR A 170 3.34 -20.15 -40.10
N LEU A 171 3.49 -19.70 -41.34
CA LEU A 171 4.39 -20.32 -42.33
C LEU A 171 5.85 -20.19 -41.90
N GLU A 172 6.25 -19.03 -41.36
CA GLU A 172 7.52 -18.78 -40.72
C GLU A 172 7.68 -19.65 -39.48
N SER A 173 6.63 -19.94 -38.70
CA SER A 173 6.69 -20.87 -37.56
C SER A 173 6.93 -22.32 -37.99
N VAL A 174 6.35 -22.69 -39.13
CA VAL A 174 6.60 -23.97 -39.83
C VAL A 174 7.99 -23.97 -40.50
N HIS A 175 8.52 -22.79 -40.86
CA HIS A 175 9.86 -22.58 -41.42
C HIS A 175 10.96 -22.48 -40.34
N THR A 176 10.64 -22.01 -39.13
CA THR A 176 11.46 -22.02 -37.91
C THR A 176 11.43 -23.38 -37.21
N ALA A 177 11.27 -24.42 -38.01
CA ALA A 177 11.57 -25.79 -37.68
C ALA A 177 13.08 -25.99 -37.48
N ASP A 178 13.82 -25.05 -36.88
CA ASP A 178 15.24 -25.22 -36.55
C ASP A 178 15.39 -26.22 -35.39
N ASP A 179 14.46 -26.18 -34.43
CA ASP A 179 14.34 -27.20 -33.38
C ASP A 179 13.95 -28.57 -33.99
N THR A 180 13.06 -28.57 -34.98
CA THR A 180 12.72 -29.78 -35.74
C THR A 180 13.86 -30.27 -36.62
N LYS A 181 14.70 -29.38 -37.17
CA LYS A 181 15.91 -29.73 -37.93
C LYS A 181 16.93 -30.37 -37.01
N ILE A 182 17.19 -29.82 -35.83
CA ILE A 182 18.09 -30.43 -34.84
C ILE A 182 17.61 -31.85 -34.48
N VAL A 183 16.32 -32.02 -34.18
CA VAL A 183 15.75 -33.34 -33.87
C VAL A 183 15.84 -34.30 -35.07
N LYS A 184 15.52 -33.83 -36.28
CA LYS A 184 15.68 -34.62 -37.52
C LYS A 184 17.14 -35.01 -37.75
N LEU A 185 18.09 -34.09 -37.56
CA LEU A 185 19.53 -34.36 -37.67
C LEU A 185 19.98 -35.40 -36.66
N GLN A 186 19.61 -35.25 -35.38
CA GLN A 186 19.95 -36.21 -34.33
C GLN A 186 19.43 -37.62 -34.67
N THR A 187 18.21 -37.71 -35.22
CA THR A 187 17.61 -38.98 -35.67
C THR A 187 18.36 -39.57 -36.85
N ALA A 188 18.66 -38.75 -37.88
CA ALA A 188 19.40 -39.20 -39.06
C ALA A 188 20.83 -39.62 -38.73
N LEU A 189 21.51 -38.90 -37.81
CA LEU A 189 22.84 -39.25 -37.32
C LEU A 189 22.85 -40.58 -36.55
N ALA A 190 21.78 -40.88 -35.81
CA ALA A 190 21.64 -42.18 -35.14
C ALA A 190 21.49 -43.33 -36.15
N SER A 191 20.76 -43.12 -37.24
CA SER A 191 20.67 -44.08 -38.35
C SER A 191 22.03 -44.24 -39.06
N LEU A 192 22.74 -43.13 -39.31
CA LEU A 192 24.05 -43.14 -39.94
C LEU A 192 25.11 -43.87 -39.08
N ASP A 193 25.06 -43.72 -37.75
CA ASP A 193 25.95 -44.43 -36.82
C ASP A 193 25.76 -45.95 -36.91
N GLN A 194 24.52 -46.44 -37.06
CA GLN A 194 24.25 -47.86 -37.27
C GLN A 194 24.84 -48.37 -38.60
N THR A 195 24.73 -47.58 -39.67
CA THR A 195 25.32 -47.91 -40.98
C THR A 195 26.85 -47.87 -40.94
N ALA A 196 27.45 -46.88 -40.27
CA ALA A 196 28.90 -46.80 -40.10
C ALA A 196 29.45 -48.01 -39.32
N LYS A 197 28.71 -48.48 -38.30
CA LYS A 197 29.03 -49.71 -37.55
C LYS A 197 29.00 -50.96 -38.43
N SER A 198 27.98 -51.12 -39.29
CA SER A 198 27.87 -52.30 -40.16
C SER A 198 28.98 -52.36 -41.23
N LEU A 199 29.43 -51.19 -41.69
CA LEU A 199 30.53 -51.03 -42.66
C LEU A 199 31.94 -50.98 -42.02
N LYS A 200 32.06 -51.12 -40.70
CA LYS A 200 33.33 -51.05 -39.94
C LYS A 200 34.11 -49.73 -40.13
N LEU A 201 33.40 -48.62 -40.23
CA LEU A 201 33.99 -47.27 -40.33
C LEU A 201 34.27 -46.67 -38.93
N GLU A 202 35.21 -47.29 -38.20
CA GLU A 202 35.51 -46.94 -36.80
C GLU A 202 35.96 -45.47 -36.62
N THR A 203 36.55 -44.86 -37.65
CA THR A 203 37.04 -43.47 -37.61
C THR A 203 35.93 -42.42 -37.65
N MET A 204 34.73 -42.76 -38.12
CA MET A 204 33.60 -41.83 -38.29
C MET A 204 32.71 -41.72 -37.04
N GLN A 205 32.64 -42.79 -36.23
CA GLN A 205 31.80 -42.86 -35.04
C GLN A 205 32.07 -41.71 -34.03
N PRO A 206 33.34 -41.33 -33.75
CA PRO A 206 33.63 -40.19 -32.88
C PRO A 206 33.09 -38.86 -33.42
N HIS A 207 33.09 -38.65 -34.73
CA HIS A 207 32.59 -37.41 -35.35
C HIS A 207 31.06 -37.31 -35.27
N ILE A 208 30.35 -38.43 -35.47
CA ILE A 208 28.89 -38.50 -35.31
C ILE A 208 28.50 -38.19 -33.85
N ALA A 209 29.18 -38.82 -32.90
CA ALA A 209 28.94 -38.60 -31.47
C ALA A 209 29.22 -37.15 -31.05
N ASP A 210 30.29 -36.55 -31.57
CA ASP A 210 30.66 -35.16 -31.33
C ASP A 210 29.58 -34.19 -31.85
N LEU A 211 29.10 -34.39 -33.09
CA LEU A 211 28.03 -33.56 -33.64
C LEU A 211 26.71 -33.73 -32.86
N GLN A 212 26.34 -34.94 -32.44
CA GLN A 212 25.17 -35.17 -31.59
C GLN A 212 25.27 -34.42 -30.25
N ALA A 213 26.45 -34.42 -29.63
CA ALA A 213 26.69 -33.69 -28.38
C ALA A 213 26.57 -32.18 -28.56
N GLU A 214 27.12 -31.62 -29.64
CA GLU A 214 27.04 -30.18 -29.91
C GLU A 214 25.62 -29.74 -30.29
N LEU A 215 24.88 -30.54 -31.07
CA LEU A 215 23.47 -30.30 -31.36
C LEU A 215 22.62 -30.25 -30.07
N THR A 216 22.90 -31.16 -29.12
CA THR A 216 22.21 -31.20 -27.81
C THR A 216 22.50 -29.95 -26.96
N LYS A 217 23.73 -29.43 -27.00
CA LYS A 217 24.11 -28.19 -26.29
C LYS A 217 23.54 -26.94 -26.95
N TYR A 218 23.39 -26.95 -28.28
CA TYR A 218 22.96 -25.80 -29.06
C TYR A 218 21.43 -25.62 -29.05
N GLN A 219 20.67 -26.73 -28.96
CA GLN A 219 19.21 -26.75 -28.99
C GLN A 219 18.52 -25.79 -27.99
N PRO A 220 18.89 -25.74 -26.69
CA PRO A 220 18.26 -24.82 -25.74
C PRO A 220 18.49 -23.34 -26.09
N ASN A 221 19.62 -23.02 -26.74
CA ASN A 221 19.93 -21.64 -27.14
C ASN A 221 19.03 -21.16 -28.29
N VAL A 222 18.69 -22.05 -29.23
CA VAL A 222 17.77 -21.77 -30.34
C VAL A 222 16.36 -21.49 -29.79
N ALA A 223 15.88 -22.33 -28.87
CA ALA A 223 14.59 -22.13 -28.21
C ALA A 223 14.55 -20.83 -27.38
N ALA A 224 15.63 -20.51 -26.67
CA ALA A 224 15.74 -19.27 -25.91
C ALA A 224 15.72 -18.03 -26.82
N LEU A 225 16.39 -18.08 -27.98
CA LEU A 225 16.39 -16.97 -28.94
C LEU A 225 14.99 -16.67 -29.47
N ALA A 226 14.24 -17.71 -29.85
CA ALA A 226 12.86 -17.58 -30.30
C ALA A 226 11.96 -16.99 -29.21
N ALA A 227 12.03 -17.50 -27.99
CA ALA A 227 11.24 -17.00 -26.87
C ALA A 227 11.55 -15.53 -26.51
N ILE A 228 12.79 -15.07 -26.71
CA ILE A 228 13.16 -13.66 -26.52
C ILE A 228 12.57 -12.79 -27.64
N ALA A 229 12.62 -13.25 -28.88
CA ALA A 229 12.01 -12.55 -30.02
C ALA A 229 10.49 -12.41 -29.88
N ASP A 230 9.82 -13.45 -29.38
CA ASP A 230 8.38 -13.41 -29.09
C ASP A 230 8.06 -12.33 -28.04
N ARG A 231 8.82 -12.29 -26.93
CA ARG A 231 8.65 -11.27 -25.88
C ARG A 231 8.91 -9.84 -26.37
N ALA A 232 9.87 -9.66 -27.27
CA ALA A 232 10.13 -8.36 -27.90
C ALA A 232 8.95 -7.93 -28.79
N SER A 233 8.44 -8.83 -29.63
CA SER A 233 7.27 -8.60 -30.49
C SER A 233 6.00 -8.32 -29.68
N GLU A 234 5.76 -9.06 -28.59
CA GLU A 234 4.66 -8.77 -27.67
C GLU A 234 4.77 -7.38 -27.05
N SER A 235 5.99 -6.97 -26.68
CA SER A 235 6.23 -5.63 -26.16
C SER A 235 5.95 -4.58 -27.23
N ARG A 236 6.29 -4.85 -28.50
CA ARG A 236 5.98 -3.96 -29.61
C ARG A 236 4.47 -3.83 -29.83
N ALA A 237 3.75 -4.94 -29.78
CA ALA A 237 2.30 -4.96 -29.86
C ALA A 237 1.61 -4.21 -28.70
N ARG A 238 2.25 -4.12 -27.53
CA ARG A 238 1.77 -3.25 -26.43
C ARG A 238 1.96 -1.78 -26.77
N THR A 239 3.12 -1.38 -27.32
CA THR A 239 3.39 0.04 -27.66
C THR A 239 2.37 0.63 -28.64
N THR A 240 1.82 -0.15 -29.55
CA THR A 240 0.84 0.35 -30.55
C THR A 240 -0.53 0.65 -29.96
N LYS A 241 -0.82 0.21 -28.73
CA LYS A 241 -2.07 0.46 -28.02
C LYS A 241 -2.06 1.73 -27.16
N VAL A 242 -0.95 2.48 -27.16
CA VAL A 242 -0.80 3.69 -26.34
C VAL A 242 -1.45 4.90 -27.00
N ASP A 243 -2.40 5.49 -26.30
CA ASP A 243 -2.92 6.81 -26.62
C ASP A 243 -1.91 7.89 -26.21
N ARG A 244 -1.08 8.33 -27.18
CA ARG A 244 -0.01 9.32 -26.97
C ARG A 244 -0.51 10.65 -26.41
N THR A 245 -1.79 10.97 -26.56
CA THR A 245 -2.37 12.24 -26.10
C THR A 245 -2.58 12.29 -24.58
N LYS A 246 -2.51 11.14 -23.90
CA LYS A 246 -2.71 11.01 -22.45
C LYS A 246 -1.39 10.95 -21.65
N LEU A 247 -0.26 10.95 -22.33
CA LEU A 247 1.06 10.93 -21.69
C LEU A 247 1.49 12.34 -21.26
N SER A 248 2.20 12.43 -20.14
CA SER A 248 2.94 13.64 -19.82
C SER A 248 4.06 13.86 -20.85
N THR A 249 4.62 15.06 -20.93
CA THR A 249 5.72 15.35 -21.87
C THR A 249 6.95 14.47 -21.61
N GLU A 250 7.26 14.17 -20.34
CA GLU A 250 8.35 13.25 -19.97
C GLU A 250 8.04 11.81 -20.35
N ASP A 251 6.81 11.34 -20.11
CA ASP A 251 6.41 9.98 -20.47
C ASP A 251 6.36 9.79 -21.99
N ALA A 252 5.97 10.81 -22.76
CA ALA A 252 6.00 10.78 -24.22
C ALA A 252 7.43 10.63 -24.75
N ALA A 253 8.40 11.35 -24.17
CA ALA A 253 9.80 11.22 -24.54
C ALA A 253 10.38 9.86 -24.14
N ALA A 254 10.04 9.36 -22.95
CA ALA A 254 10.44 8.03 -22.48
C ALA A 254 9.85 6.90 -23.34
N TYR A 255 8.62 7.08 -23.82
CA TYR A 255 7.94 6.20 -24.76
C TYR A 255 8.63 6.17 -26.12
N ASP A 256 8.92 7.33 -26.71
CA ASP A 256 9.60 7.38 -28.00
C ASP A 256 10.99 6.72 -27.93
N ALA A 257 11.72 6.93 -26.82
CA ALA A 257 13.00 6.26 -26.57
C ALA A 257 12.84 4.72 -26.44
N ALA A 258 11.82 4.25 -25.70
CA ALA A 258 11.55 2.82 -25.53
C ALA A 258 11.16 2.14 -26.85
N VAL A 259 10.35 2.81 -27.69
CA VAL A 259 9.97 2.31 -29.02
C VAL A 259 11.19 2.19 -29.94
N GLN A 260 12.12 3.15 -29.90
CA GLN A 260 13.36 3.09 -30.67
C GLN A 260 14.30 1.97 -30.20
N GLU A 261 14.46 1.84 -28.89
CA GLU A 261 15.32 0.82 -28.29
C GLU A 261 14.77 -0.59 -28.56
N LEU A 262 13.45 -0.76 -28.51
CA LEU A 262 12.77 -2.00 -28.88
C LEU A 262 12.94 -2.34 -30.37
N ALA A 263 12.82 -1.36 -31.26
CA ALA A 263 13.06 -1.57 -32.70
C ALA A 263 14.51 -2.02 -32.99
N THR A 264 15.47 -1.50 -32.22
CA THR A 264 16.88 -1.90 -32.34
C THR A 264 17.08 -3.33 -31.84
N LEU A 265 16.49 -3.68 -30.70
CA LEU A 265 16.53 -5.04 -30.17
C LEU A 265 15.89 -6.06 -31.14
N GLU A 266 14.73 -5.75 -31.72
CA GLU A 266 14.05 -6.63 -32.69
C GLU A 266 14.93 -6.88 -33.93
N LYS A 267 15.62 -5.83 -34.41
CA LYS A 267 16.57 -5.94 -35.53
C LYS A 267 17.76 -6.83 -35.17
N ASP A 268 18.32 -6.65 -33.98
CA ASP A 268 19.45 -7.43 -33.49
C ASP A 268 19.08 -8.91 -33.27
N LEU A 269 17.86 -9.18 -32.79
CA LEU A 269 17.32 -10.53 -32.64
C LEU A 269 17.10 -11.19 -34.00
N ALA A 270 16.50 -10.50 -34.96
CA ALA A 270 16.30 -11.01 -36.31
C ALA A 270 17.64 -11.34 -37.01
N ALA A 271 18.65 -10.47 -36.86
CA ALA A 271 19.99 -10.75 -37.38
C ALA A 271 20.60 -12.00 -36.74
N LYS A 272 20.46 -12.18 -35.42
CA LYS A 272 20.99 -13.36 -34.75
C LYS A 272 20.21 -14.63 -35.11
N GLN A 273 18.90 -14.55 -35.32
CA GLN A 273 18.09 -15.67 -35.82
C GLN A 273 18.55 -16.11 -37.22
N ALA A 274 18.90 -15.16 -38.10
CA ALA A 274 19.44 -15.48 -39.42
C ALA A 274 20.82 -16.17 -39.35
N GLU A 275 21.70 -15.76 -38.42
CA GLU A 275 22.99 -16.42 -38.19
C GLU A 275 22.83 -17.87 -37.71
N VAL A 276 21.90 -18.10 -36.78
CA VAL A 276 21.55 -19.44 -36.27
C VAL A 276 20.99 -20.31 -37.41
N ALA A 277 20.05 -19.78 -38.19
CA ALA A 277 19.47 -20.48 -39.33
C ALA A 277 20.54 -20.85 -40.39
N ALA A 278 21.48 -19.95 -40.67
CA ALA A 278 22.59 -20.21 -41.61
C ALA A 278 23.53 -21.31 -41.10
N THR A 279 23.77 -21.38 -39.78
CA THR A 279 24.55 -22.45 -39.15
C THR A 279 23.84 -23.79 -39.27
N LEU A 280 22.52 -23.83 -39.01
CA LEU A 280 21.71 -25.05 -39.07
C LEU A 280 21.40 -25.51 -40.50
N ALA A 281 21.43 -24.62 -41.50
CA ALA A 281 21.26 -24.97 -42.91
C ALA A 281 22.31 -26.00 -43.40
N LYS A 282 23.52 -25.98 -42.84
CA LYS A 282 24.57 -26.99 -43.11
C LYS A 282 24.13 -28.39 -42.68
N GLY A 283 23.31 -28.49 -41.64
CA GLY A 283 22.73 -29.76 -41.22
C GLY A 283 21.65 -30.29 -42.17
N GLY A 284 20.96 -29.41 -42.89
CA GLY A 284 20.03 -29.80 -43.95
C GLY A 284 20.72 -30.55 -45.09
N ALA A 285 21.95 -30.18 -45.43
CA ALA A 285 22.77 -30.90 -46.40
C ALA A 285 23.12 -32.32 -45.90
N ILE A 286 23.50 -32.45 -44.62
CA ILE A 286 23.76 -33.75 -43.98
C ILE A 286 22.50 -34.63 -44.00
N LEU A 287 21.34 -34.07 -43.65
CA LEU A 287 20.05 -34.79 -43.71
C LEU A 287 19.75 -35.33 -45.10
N LYS A 288 19.97 -34.49 -46.12
CA LYS A 288 19.78 -34.88 -47.52
C LYS A 288 20.74 -36.01 -47.91
N SER A 289 22.03 -35.86 -47.62
CA SER A 289 23.04 -36.87 -47.94
C SER A 289 22.80 -38.21 -47.23
N ILE A 290 22.32 -38.19 -45.98
CA ILE A 290 21.92 -39.41 -45.26
C ILE A 290 20.68 -40.04 -45.91
N GLY A 291 19.69 -39.23 -46.32
CA GLY A 291 18.47 -39.71 -46.96
C GLY A 291 18.67 -40.31 -48.36
N GLU A 292 19.76 -39.95 -49.05
CA GLU A 292 20.13 -40.47 -50.37
C GLU A 292 20.96 -41.77 -50.30
N LEU A 293 21.36 -42.22 -49.10
CA LEU A 293 22.06 -43.50 -48.94
C LEU A 293 21.12 -44.68 -49.24
N GLN A 294 21.52 -45.51 -50.21
CA GLN A 294 20.83 -46.77 -50.52
C GLN A 294 21.20 -47.87 -49.50
N ALA A 295 20.38 -48.93 -49.43
CA ALA A 295 20.56 -50.02 -48.46
C ALA A 295 21.89 -50.79 -48.61
N ASP A 296 22.56 -50.67 -49.76
CA ASP A 296 23.85 -51.26 -50.10
C ASP A 296 25.00 -50.22 -50.16
N ALA A 297 24.85 -49.08 -49.47
CA ALA A 297 25.85 -48.01 -49.45
C ALA A 297 27.28 -48.51 -49.16
N THR A 298 28.22 -48.04 -49.98
CA THR A 298 29.64 -48.38 -49.86
C THR A 298 30.34 -47.51 -48.81
N SER A 299 31.49 -48.00 -48.30
CA SER A 299 32.35 -47.24 -47.38
C SER A 299 32.75 -45.85 -47.92
N GLY A 300 32.93 -45.70 -49.23
CA GLY A 300 33.27 -44.43 -49.86
C GLY A 300 32.13 -43.41 -49.80
N GLN A 301 30.89 -43.84 -50.04
CA GLN A 301 29.70 -42.97 -50.00
C GLN A 301 29.40 -42.47 -48.59
N VAL A 302 29.64 -43.29 -47.56
CA VAL A 302 29.44 -42.91 -46.16
C VAL A 302 30.55 -41.96 -45.66
N MET A 303 31.79 -42.15 -46.13
CA MET A 303 32.93 -41.27 -45.80
C MET A 303 32.79 -39.85 -46.37
N GLU A 304 32.06 -39.64 -47.47
CA GLU A 304 31.79 -38.29 -48.00
C GLU A 304 30.92 -37.44 -47.05
N ILE A 305 30.09 -38.08 -46.22
CA ILE A 305 29.25 -37.41 -45.22
C ILE A 305 30.08 -36.99 -43.99
N ASP A 306 31.17 -37.69 -43.70
CA ASP A 306 32.03 -37.42 -42.52
C ASP A 306 32.58 -35.99 -42.52
N GLY A 307 33.08 -35.50 -43.66
CA GLY A 307 33.57 -34.13 -43.79
C GLY A 307 32.50 -33.07 -43.54
N GLN A 308 31.24 -33.35 -43.87
CA GLN A 308 30.11 -32.45 -43.60
C GLN A 308 29.77 -32.44 -42.10
N ILE A 309 29.82 -33.60 -41.44
CA ILE A 309 29.59 -33.76 -39.99
C ILE A 309 30.62 -32.98 -39.18
N THR A 310 31.91 -33.15 -39.48
CA THR A 310 32.99 -32.42 -38.79
C THR A 310 32.88 -30.91 -39.04
N GLY A 311 32.47 -30.50 -40.25
CA GLY A 311 32.26 -29.10 -40.61
C GLY A 311 31.12 -28.44 -39.83
N LEU A 312 29.99 -29.12 -39.64
CA LEU A 312 28.88 -28.61 -38.83
C LEU A 312 29.24 -28.58 -37.33
N SER A 313 29.86 -29.64 -36.80
CA SER A 313 30.27 -29.68 -35.39
C SER A 313 31.20 -28.50 -35.04
N THR A 314 32.18 -28.22 -35.90
CA THR A 314 33.09 -27.08 -35.74
C THR A 314 32.36 -25.74 -35.75
N ALA A 315 31.38 -25.58 -36.65
CA ALA A 315 30.58 -24.36 -36.71
C ALA A 315 29.71 -24.16 -35.45
N LEU A 316 29.08 -25.22 -34.94
CA LEU A 316 28.29 -25.17 -33.71
C LEU A 316 29.16 -24.81 -32.49
N LYS A 317 30.35 -25.41 -32.36
CA LYS A 317 31.30 -25.10 -31.28
C LYS A 317 31.72 -23.62 -31.28
N ALA A 318 31.97 -23.07 -32.47
CA ALA A 318 32.38 -21.69 -32.63
C ALA A 318 31.27 -20.68 -32.26
N ASP A 319 30.00 -21.02 -32.49
CA ASP A 319 28.88 -20.10 -32.26
C ASP A 319 28.17 -20.28 -30.90
N THR A 320 28.29 -21.45 -30.25
CA THR A 320 27.56 -21.76 -28.99
C THR A 320 27.77 -20.71 -27.90
N LYS A 321 29.03 -20.38 -27.56
CA LYS A 321 29.35 -19.45 -26.47
C LYS A 321 28.98 -17.99 -26.82
N PRO A 322 29.33 -17.47 -28.01
CA PRO A 322 28.86 -16.16 -28.45
C PRO A 322 27.33 -16.00 -28.44
N LEU A 323 26.59 -17.04 -28.85
CA LEU A 323 25.13 -17.02 -28.81
C LEU A 323 24.61 -16.95 -27.38
N GLN A 324 25.14 -17.75 -26.45
CA GLN A 324 24.76 -17.72 -25.03
C GLN A 324 24.97 -16.33 -24.40
N ASP A 325 26.11 -15.69 -24.64
CA ASP A 325 26.42 -14.37 -24.09
C ASP A 325 25.48 -13.29 -24.64
N LYS A 326 25.15 -13.38 -25.94
CA LYS A 326 24.13 -12.51 -26.57
C LYS A 326 22.73 -12.72 -26.00
N LEU A 327 22.32 -13.98 -25.79
CA LEU A 327 21.01 -14.31 -25.23
C LEU A 327 20.81 -13.75 -23.82
N ALA A 328 21.83 -13.83 -22.97
CA ALA A 328 21.79 -13.22 -21.63
C ALA A 328 21.60 -11.70 -21.70
N GLY A 329 22.32 -11.03 -22.61
CA GLY A 329 22.15 -9.61 -22.89
C GLY A 329 20.75 -9.25 -23.40
N TYR A 330 20.27 -9.95 -24.42
CA TYR A 330 18.94 -9.72 -24.99
C TYR A 330 17.83 -9.98 -23.98
N SER A 331 17.92 -11.05 -23.17
CA SER A 331 16.93 -11.34 -22.13
C SER A 331 16.79 -10.18 -21.14
N LYS A 332 17.92 -9.62 -20.68
CA LYS A 332 17.95 -8.46 -19.78
C LYS A 332 17.34 -7.20 -20.41
N VAL A 333 17.70 -6.90 -21.66
CA VAL A 333 17.18 -5.75 -22.40
C VAL A 333 15.68 -5.91 -22.66
N THR A 334 15.23 -7.09 -23.08
CA THR A 334 13.81 -7.39 -23.35
C THR A 334 12.95 -7.29 -22.09
N ALA A 335 13.43 -7.79 -20.94
CA ALA A 335 12.74 -7.66 -19.66
C ALA A 335 12.65 -6.20 -19.20
N THR A 336 13.69 -5.41 -19.45
CA THR A 336 13.72 -3.98 -19.12
C THR A 336 12.76 -3.19 -20.02
N LEU A 337 12.82 -3.40 -21.34
CA LEU A 337 11.93 -2.76 -22.29
C LEU A 337 10.47 -3.19 -22.12
N GLY A 338 10.22 -4.48 -21.86
CA GLY A 338 8.87 -4.98 -21.58
C GLY A 338 8.24 -4.28 -20.38
N ARG A 339 8.99 -4.05 -19.29
CA ARG A 339 8.54 -3.28 -18.12
C ARG A 339 8.33 -1.81 -18.45
N LYS A 340 9.29 -1.15 -19.09
CA LYS A 340 9.20 0.27 -19.50
C LYS A 340 8.00 0.52 -20.42
N VAL A 341 7.79 -0.35 -21.42
CA VAL A 341 6.61 -0.30 -22.30
C VAL A 341 5.33 -0.54 -21.50
N THR A 342 5.33 -1.45 -20.53
CA THR A 342 4.17 -1.69 -19.67
C THR A 342 3.81 -0.43 -18.86
N GLU A 343 4.81 0.21 -18.23
CA GLU A 343 4.65 1.49 -17.51
C GLU A 343 4.01 2.59 -18.39
N LEU A 344 4.46 2.68 -19.65
CA LEU A 344 4.04 3.70 -20.61
C LEU A 344 2.74 3.38 -21.35
N THR A 345 2.34 2.10 -21.40
CA THR A 345 1.14 1.63 -22.11
C THR A 345 -0.12 1.60 -21.26
N GLY A 346 -0.04 2.10 -20.03
CA GLY A 346 -1.19 2.35 -19.19
C GLY A 346 -1.24 1.55 -17.88
N THR A 347 -0.18 0.89 -17.43
CA THR A 347 -0.18 0.29 -16.08
C THR A 347 0.21 1.25 -14.95
N GLY A 348 0.70 2.44 -15.27
CA GLY A 348 1.09 3.43 -14.26
C GLY A 348 2.06 2.85 -13.22
N LEU A 349 2.02 3.35 -11.99
CA LEU A 349 2.92 2.91 -10.93
C LEU A 349 2.57 1.55 -10.34
N ALA A 350 1.34 1.08 -10.58
CA ALA A 350 0.86 -0.20 -10.08
C ALA A 350 1.66 -1.39 -10.65
N ALA A 351 2.35 -1.24 -11.78
CA ALA A 351 3.23 -2.29 -12.33
C ALA A 351 4.50 -2.55 -11.51
N PHE A 352 4.90 -1.62 -10.64
CA PHE A 352 6.02 -1.83 -9.71
C PHE A 352 5.61 -2.54 -8.43
N VAL A 353 4.30 -2.73 -8.21
CA VAL A 353 3.80 -3.38 -7.00
C VAL A 353 3.99 -4.89 -7.13
N ASN A 354 4.78 -5.46 -6.22
CA ASN A 354 4.88 -6.90 -6.02
C ASN A 354 4.07 -7.30 -4.78
N THR A 355 2.89 -7.91 -4.97
CA THR A 355 2.04 -8.29 -3.82
C THR A 355 2.56 -9.51 -3.06
N THR A 356 3.41 -10.33 -3.67
CA THR A 356 4.08 -11.45 -2.99
C THR A 356 5.26 -11.00 -2.13
N ARG A 357 5.68 -9.73 -2.21
CA ARG A 357 6.78 -9.18 -1.41
C ARG A 357 6.49 -9.34 0.09
N GLY A 358 7.41 -10.03 0.76
CA GLY A 358 7.36 -10.34 2.19
C GLY A 358 6.50 -11.53 2.58
N SER A 359 6.08 -12.37 1.63
CA SER A 359 5.32 -13.58 1.93
C SER A 359 6.15 -14.76 2.43
N LEU A 360 7.48 -14.64 2.43
CA LEU A 360 8.34 -15.69 2.94
C LEU A 360 8.41 -15.69 4.47
N SER A 361 8.22 -16.87 5.03
CA SER A 361 8.68 -17.26 6.36
C SER A 361 9.74 -18.33 6.20
N GLU A 362 10.90 -18.17 6.81
CA GLU A 362 12.03 -19.10 6.65
C GLU A 362 12.60 -19.58 7.98
N ARG A 363 13.47 -20.60 7.93
CA ARG A 363 14.16 -21.12 9.11
C ARG A 363 15.52 -20.46 9.24
N HIS A 364 15.75 -19.78 10.35
CA HIS A 364 17.07 -19.23 10.72
C HIS A 364 17.39 -19.51 12.20
N PHE A 365 18.67 -19.70 12.51
CA PHE A 365 19.17 -19.97 13.87
C PHE A 365 18.44 -21.11 14.62
N GLY A 366 17.90 -22.09 13.89
CA GLY A 366 17.13 -23.20 14.45
C GLY A 366 15.65 -22.89 14.72
N ALA A 367 15.22 -21.62 14.66
CA ALA A 367 13.82 -21.23 14.74
C ALA A 367 13.09 -21.45 13.41
N SER A 368 11.93 -22.10 13.45
CA SER A 368 10.98 -22.09 12.33
C SER A 368 10.22 -20.76 12.33
N ASN A 369 10.03 -20.16 11.15
CA ASN A 369 9.16 -19.00 10.89
C ASN A 369 9.72 -17.61 11.22
N VAL A 370 11.02 -17.40 10.95
CA VAL A 370 11.57 -16.04 10.84
C VAL A 370 10.89 -15.32 9.67
N SER A 371 10.36 -14.13 9.95
CA SER A 371 9.54 -13.33 9.06
C SER A 371 10.38 -12.55 8.05
N ARG A 372 9.83 -12.47 6.83
CA ARG A 372 10.24 -11.50 5.81
C ARG A 372 9.14 -10.51 5.46
N GLY A 373 8.13 -10.40 6.32
CA GLY A 373 6.98 -9.51 6.20
C GLY A 373 5.69 -10.15 6.66
N ASN A 374 5.61 -11.50 6.67
CA ASN A 374 4.40 -12.28 6.93
C ASN A 374 3.19 -11.86 6.09
N ASN A 375 3.47 -11.42 4.88
CA ASN A 375 2.48 -10.95 3.94
C ASN A 375 1.84 -12.11 3.15
N PHE A 376 0.70 -11.82 2.54
CA PHE A 376 0.11 -12.65 1.49
C PHE A 376 -0.20 -11.79 0.26
N PRO A 377 -0.24 -12.36 -0.95
CA PRO A 377 -0.56 -11.63 -2.17
C PRO A 377 -2.04 -11.26 -2.26
N ALA A 378 -2.41 -10.18 -1.58
CA ALA A 378 -3.74 -9.59 -1.70
C ALA A 378 -3.89 -8.86 -3.05
N THR A 379 -4.92 -9.26 -3.81
CA THR A 379 -5.44 -8.53 -4.96
C THR A 379 -6.71 -7.86 -4.51
N ALA A 380 -6.71 -6.53 -4.42
CA ALA A 380 -7.78 -5.74 -3.81
C ALA A 380 -7.83 -4.34 -4.42
N VAL A 381 -8.79 -3.51 -4.01
CA VAL A 381 -8.71 -2.05 -4.18
C VAL A 381 -8.16 -1.42 -2.88
N PRO A 382 -7.65 -0.17 -2.90
CA PRO A 382 -7.16 0.48 -1.68
C PRO A 382 -8.21 0.49 -0.57
N PHE A 383 -7.83 0.05 0.64
CA PHE A 383 -8.71 -0.11 1.82
C PHE A 383 -9.96 -0.99 1.58
N GLY A 384 -9.91 -1.88 0.59
CA GLY A 384 -11.09 -2.59 0.10
C GLY A 384 -11.73 -3.52 1.12
N PHE A 385 -13.04 -3.74 0.97
CA PHE A 385 -13.86 -4.63 1.80
C PHE A 385 -13.36 -6.07 1.70
N ASN A 386 -13.18 -6.54 0.47
CA ASN A 386 -12.62 -7.87 0.19
C ASN A 386 -11.17 -7.76 -0.29
N MET A 387 -10.36 -8.74 0.14
CA MET A 387 -9.08 -9.06 -0.50
C MET A 387 -9.20 -10.43 -1.16
N TRP A 388 -8.60 -10.58 -2.34
CA TRP A 388 -8.58 -11.86 -3.07
C TRP A 388 -7.16 -12.39 -3.11
N SER A 389 -6.96 -13.64 -2.72
CA SER A 389 -5.63 -14.24 -2.65
C SER A 389 -5.60 -15.64 -3.27
N PRO A 390 -4.51 -16.05 -3.95
CA PRO A 390 -4.20 -17.45 -4.12
C PRO A 390 -4.08 -18.17 -2.77
N VAL A 391 -4.45 -19.44 -2.76
CA VAL A 391 -4.30 -20.37 -1.64
C VAL A 391 -3.32 -21.45 -2.08
N SER A 392 -2.07 -21.37 -1.64
CA SER A 392 -1.01 -22.33 -1.94
C SER A 392 -0.51 -23.06 -0.70
N SER A 393 -0.84 -22.58 0.50
CA SER A 393 -0.51 -23.21 1.78
C SER A 393 -1.47 -24.35 2.13
N THR A 394 -1.00 -25.29 2.95
CA THR A 394 -1.86 -26.29 3.61
C THR A 394 -2.43 -25.79 4.94
N ASP A 395 -1.92 -24.68 5.46
CA ASP A 395 -2.45 -24.03 6.66
C ASP A 395 -3.67 -23.18 6.27
N ASN A 396 -4.83 -23.45 6.90
CA ASN A 396 -6.03 -22.65 6.69
C ASN A 396 -5.96 -21.27 7.40
N SER A 397 -4.97 -21.05 8.26
CA SER A 397 -4.74 -19.79 8.96
C SER A 397 -3.95 -18.80 8.12
N SER A 398 -3.09 -19.28 7.22
CA SER A 398 -2.29 -18.45 6.30
C SER A 398 -2.33 -19.07 4.90
N PHE A 399 -2.99 -18.37 3.96
CA PHE A 399 -3.34 -18.96 2.66
C PHE A 399 -2.17 -19.14 1.70
N TYR A 400 -1.06 -18.42 1.85
CA TYR A 400 0.00 -18.42 0.86
C TYR A 400 1.34 -18.92 1.42
N ASP A 401 1.89 -19.94 0.76
CA ASP A 401 3.26 -20.39 0.93
C ASP A 401 4.07 -20.08 -0.34
N PRO A 402 5.11 -19.22 -0.28
CA PRO A 402 5.90 -18.91 -1.44
C PRO A 402 6.71 -20.10 -1.99
N ASN A 403 6.95 -21.13 -1.17
CA ASN A 403 7.71 -22.32 -1.57
C ASN A 403 6.84 -23.45 -2.14
N SER A 404 5.51 -23.34 -2.04
CA SER A 404 4.58 -24.36 -2.52
C SER A 404 4.56 -24.44 -4.05
N LYS A 405 4.64 -25.65 -4.59
CA LYS A 405 4.49 -25.94 -6.03
C LYS A 405 3.04 -26.18 -6.46
N TYR A 406 2.11 -26.05 -5.52
CA TYR A 406 0.72 -26.42 -5.71
C TYR A 406 -0.20 -25.26 -5.36
N MET A 407 -1.09 -24.93 -6.30
CA MET A 407 -2.19 -24.00 -6.07
C MET A 407 -3.42 -24.80 -5.68
N ARG A 408 -3.97 -24.57 -4.50
CA ARG A 408 -5.11 -25.33 -3.96
C ARG A 408 -6.44 -24.66 -4.27
N ALA A 409 -6.47 -23.33 -4.25
CA ALA A 409 -7.64 -22.53 -4.56
C ALA A 409 -7.25 -21.06 -4.79
N PHE A 410 -8.25 -20.26 -5.12
CA PHE A 410 -8.30 -18.83 -4.89
C PHE A 410 -9.36 -18.56 -3.83
N ALA A 411 -9.17 -17.56 -2.98
CA ALA A 411 -10.13 -17.23 -1.95
C ALA A 411 -10.31 -15.73 -1.76
N VAL A 412 -11.53 -15.34 -1.42
CA VAL A 412 -11.75 -14.10 -0.69
C VAL A 412 -11.23 -14.28 0.75
N THR A 413 -10.57 -13.25 1.28
CA THR A 413 -9.96 -13.24 2.60
C THR A 413 -10.08 -11.87 3.24
N HIS A 414 -10.06 -11.88 4.58
CA HIS A 414 -9.98 -10.69 5.43
C HIS A 414 -8.79 -10.80 6.41
N GLU A 415 -7.79 -11.62 6.08
CA GLU A 415 -6.56 -11.78 6.89
C GLU A 415 -5.91 -10.41 7.16
N ALA A 416 -5.68 -10.11 8.44
CA ALA A 416 -5.02 -8.88 8.87
C ALA A 416 -3.53 -9.12 9.16
N SER A 417 -3.21 -10.30 9.69
CA SER A 417 -1.87 -10.86 9.80
C SER A 417 -2.00 -12.38 9.87
N LYS A 418 -0.90 -13.11 9.64
CA LYS A 418 -0.88 -14.56 9.83
C LYS A 418 -1.23 -14.98 11.28
N TRP A 419 -0.95 -14.12 12.26
CA TRP A 419 -1.22 -14.35 13.68
C TRP A 419 -2.71 -14.23 14.04
N ASN A 420 -3.46 -13.45 13.26
CA ASN A 420 -4.90 -13.28 13.41
C ASN A 420 -5.70 -14.35 12.67
N GLY A 421 -5.08 -15.01 11.68
CA GLY A 421 -5.69 -16.01 10.83
C GLY A 421 -6.67 -15.44 9.80
N ASN A 422 -7.13 -16.33 8.92
CA ASN A 422 -8.15 -16.05 7.93
C ASN A 422 -9.57 -16.16 8.52
N ARG A 423 -10.52 -15.43 7.94
CA ARG A 423 -11.96 -15.53 8.27
C ARG A 423 -12.81 -15.12 7.07
N GLN A 424 -14.09 -15.47 7.10
CA GLN A 424 -15.06 -15.06 6.09
C GLN A 424 -14.55 -15.37 4.67
N ALA A 425 -14.20 -16.63 4.43
CA ALA A 425 -13.48 -17.06 3.22
C ALA A 425 -14.27 -18.11 2.43
N LEU A 426 -14.13 -18.09 1.10
CA LEU A 426 -14.68 -19.08 0.16
C LEU A 426 -13.58 -19.49 -0.82
N LYS A 427 -13.26 -20.79 -0.91
CA LYS A 427 -12.32 -21.33 -1.92
C LYS A 427 -13.02 -21.51 -3.26
N ILE A 428 -12.31 -21.15 -4.32
CA ILE A 428 -12.72 -21.25 -5.72
C ILE A 428 -11.57 -21.90 -6.49
N MET A 429 -11.81 -22.97 -7.24
CA MET A 429 -10.76 -23.63 -8.02
C MET A 429 -11.30 -24.17 -9.34
N PRO A 430 -10.71 -23.82 -10.51
CA PRO A 430 -11.00 -24.53 -11.75
C PRO A 430 -10.35 -25.92 -11.70
N VAL A 431 -11.11 -26.96 -12.05
CA VAL A 431 -10.67 -28.37 -12.00
C VAL A 431 -10.95 -29.09 -13.32
N ARG A 432 -10.18 -30.15 -13.57
CA ARG A 432 -10.37 -31.02 -14.75
C ARG A 432 -11.60 -31.92 -14.59
N ASN A 433 -12.22 -32.26 -15.73
CA ASN A 433 -13.44 -33.06 -15.81
C ASN A 433 -13.23 -34.58 -15.60
N GLU A 434 -11.99 -35.09 -15.66
CA GLU A 434 -11.67 -36.50 -15.46
C GLU A 434 -11.84 -36.89 -13.98
N GLY A 435 -13.09 -37.11 -13.56
CA GLY A 435 -13.45 -37.64 -12.24
C GLY A 435 -13.79 -36.62 -11.14
N VAL A 436 -14.07 -35.34 -11.49
CA VAL A 436 -14.33 -34.20 -10.59
C VAL A 436 -13.79 -34.42 -9.18
N ARG A 437 -12.47 -34.40 -9.07
CA ARG A 437 -11.80 -34.46 -7.78
C ARG A 437 -11.80 -33.04 -7.22
N LEU A 438 -12.70 -32.79 -6.28
CA LEU A 438 -12.65 -31.57 -5.46
C LEU A 438 -11.23 -31.41 -4.91
N PRO A 439 -10.70 -30.19 -4.73
CA PRO A 439 -9.32 -30.00 -4.32
C PRO A 439 -8.98 -30.89 -3.11
N ASN A 440 -8.17 -31.92 -3.33
CA ASN A 440 -7.47 -32.58 -2.25
C ASN A 440 -6.35 -31.64 -1.79
N ASP A 441 -5.68 -31.96 -0.68
CA ASP A 441 -4.50 -31.23 -0.19
C ASP A 441 -3.38 -31.01 -1.23
N ASN A 442 -3.44 -31.65 -2.40
CA ASN A 442 -2.41 -31.56 -3.44
C ASN A 442 -2.64 -30.44 -4.47
N GLY A 443 -3.83 -29.85 -4.66
CA GLY A 443 -4.03 -28.74 -5.63
C GLY A 443 -3.61 -29.02 -7.09
N GLU A 444 -3.43 -27.96 -7.90
CA GLU A 444 -2.89 -27.98 -9.27
C GLU A 444 -1.42 -27.51 -9.29
N LEU A 445 -0.58 -28.17 -10.10
CA LEU A 445 0.83 -27.78 -10.28
C LEU A 445 0.97 -26.47 -11.05
N PHE A 446 1.88 -25.62 -10.59
CA PHE A 446 2.27 -24.40 -11.28
C PHE A 446 3.74 -24.06 -11.06
N ASP A 447 4.25 -23.23 -11.95
CA ASP A 447 5.58 -22.62 -11.85
C ASP A 447 5.39 -21.12 -11.60
N ARG A 448 6.16 -20.55 -10.65
CA ARG A 448 6.08 -19.13 -10.27
C ARG A 448 6.43 -18.17 -11.39
N LYS A 449 7.21 -18.61 -12.38
CA LYS A 449 7.43 -17.82 -13.59
C LYS A 449 6.15 -17.55 -14.40
N ASN A 450 5.10 -18.33 -14.16
CA ASN A 450 3.78 -18.18 -14.80
C ASN A 450 2.76 -17.48 -13.88
N GLU A 451 3.17 -17.03 -12.70
CA GLU A 451 2.35 -16.26 -11.75
C GLU A 451 2.61 -14.77 -11.96
N VAL A 452 1.53 -14.00 -12.03
CA VAL A 452 1.55 -12.53 -12.02
C VAL A 452 0.70 -12.09 -10.85
N ALA A 453 1.32 -11.45 -9.87
CA ALA A 453 0.68 -11.02 -8.63
C ALA A 453 0.82 -9.50 -8.45
N MET A 454 -0.23 -8.77 -8.81
CA MET A 454 -0.32 -7.31 -8.73
C MET A 454 -1.51 -6.90 -7.87
N ALA A 455 -1.52 -5.67 -7.38
CA ALA A 455 -2.57 -5.19 -6.49
C ALA A 455 -3.98 -5.21 -7.14
N HIS A 456 -4.05 -4.88 -8.43
CA HIS A 456 -5.29 -4.78 -9.21
C HIS A 456 -5.58 -6.02 -10.07
N TYR A 457 -4.63 -6.96 -10.18
CA TYR A 457 -4.72 -8.09 -11.09
C TYR A 457 -3.87 -9.26 -10.61
N TYR A 458 -4.48 -10.44 -10.61
CA TYR A 458 -3.77 -11.70 -10.41
C TYR A 458 -3.96 -12.61 -11.62
N SER A 459 -2.91 -13.33 -12.02
CA SER A 459 -2.99 -14.38 -13.03
C SER A 459 -2.04 -15.53 -12.73
N VAL A 460 -2.47 -16.75 -13.03
CA VAL A 460 -1.58 -17.91 -13.08
C VAL A 460 -1.97 -18.84 -14.22
N THR A 461 -0.97 -19.37 -14.92
CA THR A 461 -1.14 -20.49 -15.86
C THR A 461 -0.57 -21.77 -15.24
N PHE A 462 -1.44 -22.74 -14.98
CA PHE A 462 -1.05 -24.03 -14.42
C PHE A 462 -0.27 -24.88 -15.43
N GLU A 463 0.47 -25.89 -14.98
CA GLU A 463 1.12 -26.87 -15.87
C GLU A 463 0.11 -27.58 -16.77
N ASN A 464 -1.09 -27.73 -16.22
CA ASN A 464 -2.25 -28.34 -16.84
C ASN A 464 -2.88 -27.48 -17.97
N LYS A 465 -2.32 -26.28 -18.21
CA LYS A 465 -2.64 -25.26 -19.23
C LYS A 465 -3.95 -24.48 -19.03
N ILE A 466 -4.66 -24.68 -17.94
CA ILE A 466 -5.73 -23.77 -17.53
C ILE A 466 -5.08 -22.46 -17.05
N LYS A 467 -5.60 -21.32 -17.50
CA LYS A 467 -5.24 -20.00 -17.01
C LYS A 467 -6.37 -19.44 -16.15
N THR A 468 -6.03 -18.90 -14.98
CA THR A 468 -6.97 -18.18 -14.11
C THR A 468 -6.52 -16.74 -13.95
N GLU A 469 -7.46 -15.81 -14.02
CA GLU A 469 -7.23 -14.38 -13.86
C GLU A 469 -8.28 -13.76 -12.95
N ILE A 470 -7.90 -12.78 -12.12
CA ILE A 470 -8.78 -12.12 -11.13
C ILE A 470 -8.55 -10.61 -11.19
N THR A 471 -9.62 -9.83 -11.23
CA THR A 471 -9.60 -8.38 -10.99
C THR A 471 -10.68 -7.98 -9.97
N PRO A 472 -10.35 -7.16 -8.96
CA PRO A 472 -11.26 -6.85 -7.87
C PRO A 472 -12.01 -5.52 -8.08
N THR A 473 -13.04 -5.34 -7.28
CA THR A 473 -13.69 -4.08 -6.89
C THR A 473 -13.68 -4.03 -5.36
N ASP A 474 -14.53 -3.22 -4.70
CA ASP A 474 -14.55 -3.13 -3.24
C ASP A 474 -15.21 -4.40 -2.64
N HIS A 475 -16.44 -4.69 -3.05
CA HIS A 475 -17.24 -5.82 -2.57
C HIS A 475 -17.31 -7.01 -3.54
N ALA A 476 -16.72 -6.89 -4.74
CA ALA A 476 -16.80 -7.91 -5.77
C ALA A 476 -15.46 -8.19 -6.48
N ALA A 477 -15.41 -9.26 -7.27
CA ALA A 477 -14.36 -9.53 -8.24
C ALA A 477 -14.90 -10.23 -9.49
N TYR A 478 -14.16 -10.08 -10.58
CA TYR A 478 -14.39 -10.81 -11.83
C TYR A 478 -13.23 -11.79 -12.04
N PHE A 479 -13.57 -13.07 -12.11
CA PHE A 479 -12.67 -14.16 -12.47
C PHE A 479 -12.83 -14.52 -13.94
N ARG A 480 -11.71 -14.80 -14.61
CA ARG A 480 -11.67 -15.36 -15.96
C ARG A 480 -10.88 -16.67 -15.96
N PHE A 481 -11.53 -17.75 -16.36
CA PHE A 481 -10.92 -19.06 -16.50
C PHE A 481 -10.81 -19.41 -17.98
N THR A 482 -9.59 -19.65 -18.47
CA THR A 482 -9.33 -20.03 -19.87
C THR A 482 -8.89 -21.49 -19.93
N ALA A 483 -9.69 -22.32 -20.58
CA ALA A 483 -9.42 -23.73 -20.78
C ALA A 483 -8.47 -23.97 -21.97
N PRO A 484 -7.61 -25.01 -21.92
CA PRO A 484 -6.81 -25.39 -23.08
C PRO A 484 -7.67 -25.99 -24.21
N ASP A 485 -7.12 -26.03 -25.42
CA ASP A 485 -7.83 -26.56 -26.60
C ASP A 485 -8.26 -28.02 -26.44
N THR A 486 -7.46 -28.80 -25.72
CA THR A 486 -7.71 -30.21 -25.40
C THR A 486 -8.90 -30.43 -24.46
N MET A 487 -9.41 -29.38 -23.80
CA MET A 487 -10.47 -29.47 -22.81
C MET A 487 -11.83 -29.06 -23.39
N ALA A 488 -12.77 -29.99 -23.44
CA ALA A 488 -14.13 -29.74 -23.94
C ALA A 488 -15.09 -29.16 -22.89
N LYS A 489 -14.73 -29.22 -21.61
CA LYS A 489 -15.56 -28.78 -20.48
C LYS A 489 -14.71 -28.17 -19.38
N THR A 490 -15.17 -27.09 -18.78
CA THR A 490 -14.55 -26.45 -17.61
C THR A 490 -15.43 -26.66 -16.39
N THR A 491 -14.86 -27.10 -15.27
CA THR A 491 -15.55 -27.24 -13.99
C THR A 491 -14.95 -26.27 -12.98
N ILE A 492 -15.79 -25.55 -12.24
CA ILE A 492 -15.37 -24.67 -11.14
C ILE A 492 -15.89 -25.27 -9.84
N ALA A 493 -14.98 -25.55 -8.92
CA ALA A 493 -15.26 -26.08 -7.59
C ALA A 493 -15.27 -24.96 -6.53
N PHE A 494 -16.14 -25.12 -5.55
CA PHE A 494 -16.31 -24.22 -4.40
C PHE A 494 -16.22 -25.01 -3.10
N ASP A 495 -15.59 -24.42 -2.08
CA ASP A 495 -15.47 -24.96 -0.73
C ASP A 495 -15.56 -23.81 0.29
N THR A 496 -16.51 -23.89 1.23
CA THR A 496 -16.76 -22.83 2.24
C THR A 496 -15.78 -22.84 3.42
N PHE A 497 -14.66 -23.55 3.30
CA PHE A 497 -13.69 -23.89 4.35
C PHE A 497 -14.33 -24.70 5.49
N GLU A 498 -13.75 -25.88 5.78
CA GLU A 498 -14.20 -26.76 6.88
C GLU A 498 -15.69 -27.16 6.82
N GLY A 499 -16.31 -27.02 5.64
CA GLY A 499 -17.74 -27.30 5.45
C GLY A 499 -18.70 -26.34 6.15
N LEU A 500 -18.25 -25.18 6.61
CA LEU A 500 -19.08 -24.22 7.36
C LEU A 500 -19.76 -23.22 6.43
N GLY A 501 -20.91 -23.57 5.85
CA GLY A 501 -21.65 -22.67 4.97
C GLY A 501 -22.86 -23.28 4.27
N SER A 502 -23.28 -22.66 3.16
CA SER A 502 -24.18 -23.25 2.18
C SER A 502 -23.91 -22.69 0.79
N LEU A 503 -24.26 -23.45 -0.26
CA LEU A 503 -24.24 -22.98 -1.64
C LEU A 503 -25.42 -23.55 -2.42
N LYS A 504 -26.15 -22.66 -3.10
CA LYS A 504 -27.25 -23.01 -4.00
C LYS A 504 -26.94 -22.51 -5.41
N VAL A 505 -27.13 -23.36 -6.41
CA VAL A 505 -27.03 -23.06 -7.84
C VAL A 505 -28.41 -22.89 -8.43
N ASP A 506 -28.61 -21.81 -9.20
CA ASP A 506 -29.74 -21.64 -10.12
C ASP A 506 -29.22 -21.77 -11.55
N GLN A 507 -29.39 -22.98 -12.11
CA GLN A 507 -28.94 -23.30 -13.46
C GLN A 507 -29.65 -22.46 -14.54
N ALA A 508 -30.92 -22.11 -14.32
CA ALA A 508 -31.70 -21.38 -15.31
C ALA A 508 -31.25 -19.92 -15.42
N GLN A 509 -30.91 -19.30 -14.29
CA GLN A 509 -30.39 -17.93 -14.22
C GLN A 509 -28.87 -17.85 -14.44
N GLY A 510 -28.17 -18.98 -14.40
CA GLY A 510 -26.70 -19.01 -14.49
C GLY A 510 -26.03 -18.39 -13.28
N THR A 511 -26.58 -18.62 -12.08
CA THR A 511 -26.12 -18.02 -10.83
C THR A 511 -25.87 -19.06 -9.74
N ALA A 512 -25.07 -18.67 -8.75
CA ALA A 512 -24.93 -19.39 -7.50
C ALA A 512 -24.90 -18.41 -6.31
N SER A 513 -25.37 -18.82 -5.15
CA SER A 513 -25.44 -17.95 -3.97
C SER A 513 -25.42 -18.75 -2.67
N GLY A 514 -24.99 -18.13 -1.59
CA GLY A 514 -24.94 -18.79 -0.28
C GLY A 514 -24.22 -17.97 0.77
N TYR A 515 -23.65 -18.65 1.76
CA TYR A 515 -22.82 -18.02 2.77
C TYR A 515 -21.67 -18.94 3.22
N ALA A 516 -20.59 -18.33 3.69
CA ALA A 516 -19.48 -18.98 4.36
C ALA A 516 -19.37 -18.45 5.80
N ASN A 517 -19.09 -19.34 6.75
CA ASN A 517 -19.04 -19.08 8.18
C ASN A 517 -17.66 -19.38 8.80
N HIS A 518 -16.61 -19.49 7.96
CA HIS A 518 -15.23 -19.68 8.37
C HIS A 518 -14.76 -18.57 9.33
N GLY A 519 -14.14 -18.95 10.46
CA GLY A 519 -13.61 -18.00 11.45
C GLY A 519 -14.65 -17.07 12.10
N SER A 520 -15.95 -17.31 11.88
CA SER A 520 -17.02 -16.46 12.38
C SER A 520 -17.40 -16.83 13.83
N ASN A 521 -17.76 -15.84 14.63
CA ASN A 521 -18.17 -16.02 16.02
C ASN A 521 -19.41 -15.14 16.34
N ALA A 522 -19.77 -14.99 17.61
CA ALA A 522 -20.94 -14.19 17.99
C ALA A 522 -20.85 -12.71 17.58
N TYR A 523 -19.66 -12.18 17.33
CA TYR A 523 -19.39 -10.79 16.94
C TYR A 523 -19.03 -10.67 15.45
N THR A 524 -18.20 -11.57 14.91
CA THR A 524 -17.85 -11.58 13.49
C THR A 524 -19.06 -11.97 12.63
N PRO A 525 -19.48 -11.15 11.66
CA PRO A 525 -20.62 -11.49 10.81
C PRO A 525 -20.30 -12.65 9.87
N LYS A 526 -21.34 -13.38 9.46
CA LYS A 526 -21.23 -14.35 8.36
C LYS A 526 -20.95 -13.60 7.06
N MET A 527 -20.28 -14.24 6.11
CA MET A 527 -20.14 -13.70 4.76
C MET A 527 -21.13 -14.36 3.82
N TYR A 528 -22.02 -13.57 3.25
CA TYR A 528 -22.91 -13.97 2.16
C TYR A 528 -22.24 -13.71 0.81
N PHE A 529 -22.55 -14.52 -0.20
CA PHE A 529 -22.04 -14.33 -1.54
C PHE A 529 -23.09 -14.56 -2.62
N PHE A 530 -22.93 -13.86 -3.73
CA PHE A 530 -23.71 -14.02 -4.96
C PHE A 530 -22.77 -14.07 -6.16
N ILE A 531 -23.00 -15.03 -7.06
CA ILE A 531 -22.14 -15.35 -8.21
C ILE A 531 -23.01 -15.39 -9.46
N LYS A 532 -22.53 -14.74 -10.53
CA LYS A 532 -23.12 -14.79 -11.87
C LYS A 532 -22.07 -15.23 -12.89
N PHE A 533 -22.41 -16.22 -13.71
CA PHE A 533 -21.53 -16.72 -14.77
C PHE A 533 -21.92 -16.14 -16.12
N ASP A 534 -20.94 -15.86 -16.99
CA ASP A 534 -21.21 -15.39 -18.35
C ASP A 534 -21.64 -16.54 -19.27
N ASN A 535 -21.25 -17.77 -18.92
CA ASN A 535 -21.55 -18.98 -19.67
C ASN A 535 -22.70 -19.74 -19.01
N LYS A 536 -23.50 -20.43 -19.82
CA LYS A 536 -24.60 -21.27 -19.32
C LYS A 536 -24.04 -22.46 -18.53
N ILE A 537 -24.54 -22.65 -17.31
CA ILE A 537 -24.24 -23.82 -16.49
C ILE A 537 -24.88 -25.06 -17.15
N THR A 538 -24.06 -26.05 -17.50
CA THR A 538 -24.51 -27.28 -18.18
C THR A 538 -24.71 -28.44 -17.22
N ASN A 539 -23.98 -28.48 -16.11
CA ASN A 539 -24.14 -29.46 -15.04
C ASN A 539 -23.66 -28.86 -13.70
N PHE A 540 -24.12 -29.41 -12.57
CA PHE A 540 -23.65 -29.02 -11.24
C PHE A 540 -23.89 -30.12 -10.22
N GLN A 541 -23.19 -30.06 -9.10
CA GLN A 541 -23.48 -30.84 -7.90
C GLN A 541 -23.30 -29.95 -6.67
N GLN A 542 -24.20 -30.09 -5.70
CA GLN A 542 -24.20 -29.35 -4.44
C GLN A 542 -24.03 -30.31 -3.27
N ASP A 543 -23.49 -29.80 -2.16
CA ASP A 543 -23.42 -30.47 -0.85
C ASP A 543 -22.97 -31.93 -0.95
N ILE A 544 -21.81 -32.14 -1.58
CA ILE A 544 -21.32 -33.46 -2.01
C ILE A 544 -21.14 -34.43 -0.82
N SER A 545 -20.98 -33.93 0.41
CA SER A 545 -20.97 -34.73 1.65
C SER A 545 -21.56 -33.98 2.86
N PRO A 546 -22.26 -34.66 3.80
CA PRO A 546 -22.67 -34.06 5.07
C PRO A 546 -21.45 -33.62 5.90
N GLY A 547 -21.37 -32.33 6.25
CA GLY A 547 -20.26 -31.75 7.00
C GLY A 547 -19.12 -31.17 6.16
N ASP A 548 -19.22 -31.22 4.83
CA ASP A 548 -18.25 -30.63 3.89
C ASP A 548 -19.00 -30.01 2.70
N VAL A 549 -19.35 -28.72 2.82
CA VAL A 549 -20.07 -27.94 1.79
C VAL A 549 -19.14 -27.66 0.63
N ARG A 550 -18.95 -28.71 -0.19
CA ARG A 550 -18.24 -28.66 -1.46
C ARG A 550 -19.24 -28.82 -2.59
N SER A 551 -19.13 -27.91 -3.55
CA SER A 551 -20.01 -27.85 -4.72
C SER A 551 -19.19 -27.60 -5.98
N TRP A 552 -19.75 -27.93 -7.13
CA TRP A 552 -19.15 -27.54 -8.41
C TRP A 552 -20.20 -27.24 -9.46
N VAL A 553 -19.83 -26.39 -10.41
CA VAL A 553 -20.60 -26.06 -11.62
C VAL A 553 -19.75 -26.31 -12.85
N GLN A 554 -20.38 -26.69 -13.95
CA GLN A 554 -19.71 -27.09 -15.18
C GLN A 554 -20.25 -26.32 -16.39
N PHE A 555 -19.37 -26.07 -17.34
CA PHE A 555 -19.63 -25.35 -18.59
C PHE A 555 -19.03 -26.13 -19.77
N ASP A 556 -19.69 -26.06 -20.92
CA ASP A 556 -19.12 -26.57 -22.17
C ASP A 556 -18.13 -25.53 -22.75
N THR A 557 -16.93 -25.99 -23.08
CA THR A 557 -15.84 -25.17 -23.67
C THR A 557 -15.26 -25.79 -24.95
N PRO A 558 -16.07 -25.94 -26.02
CA PRO A 558 -15.62 -26.50 -27.30
C PRO A 558 -14.63 -25.56 -28.02
N ALA A 559 -14.07 -26.01 -29.16
CA ALA A 559 -13.19 -25.18 -29.98
C ALA A 559 -13.85 -23.83 -30.32
N GLY A 560 -13.17 -22.72 -30.02
CA GLY A 560 -13.67 -21.35 -30.21
C GLY A 560 -14.37 -20.71 -28.99
N VAL A 561 -14.76 -21.48 -27.97
CA VAL A 561 -15.32 -20.96 -26.70
C VAL A 561 -14.52 -21.56 -25.53
N LYS A 562 -13.45 -20.88 -25.13
CA LYS A 562 -12.50 -21.38 -24.11
C LYS A 562 -12.51 -20.61 -22.81
N VAL A 563 -13.25 -19.51 -22.75
CA VAL A 563 -13.29 -18.62 -21.59
C VAL A 563 -14.60 -18.81 -20.84
N VAL A 564 -14.49 -19.03 -19.53
CA VAL A 564 -15.59 -18.97 -18.57
C VAL A 564 -15.35 -17.78 -17.65
N GLY A 565 -16.28 -16.83 -17.65
CA GLY A 565 -16.25 -15.70 -16.74
C GLY A 565 -17.17 -15.89 -15.54
N MET A 566 -16.71 -15.48 -14.36
CA MET A 566 -17.44 -15.57 -13.09
C MET A 566 -17.33 -14.25 -12.34
N LYS A 567 -18.46 -13.58 -12.15
CA LYS A 567 -18.59 -12.33 -11.38
C LYS A 567 -19.14 -12.68 -10.01
N MET A 568 -18.41 -12.33 -8.94
CA MET A 568 -18.78 -12.67 -7.57
C MET A 568 -18.73 -11.43 -6.68
N ALA A 569 -19.76 -11.24 -5.85
CA ALA A 569 -19.79 -10.22 -4.82
C ALA A 569 -20.11 -10.85 -3.45
N THR A 570 -19.68 -10.18 -2.38
CA THR A 570 -19.94 -10.58 -1.00
C THR A 570 -20.70 -9.50 -0.24
N SER A 571 -21.26 -9.88 0.91
CA SER A 571 -21.93 -9.00 1.86
C SER A 571 -21.85 -9.58 3.27
N PHE A 572 -21.84 -8.74 4.30
CA PHE A 572 -22.05 -9.16 5.68
C PHE A 572 -23.51 -9.08 6.12
N ILE A 573 -24.39 -8.49 5.29
CA ILE A 573 -25.81 -8.28 5.57
C ILE A 573 -26.66 -9.46 5.08
N SER A 574 -26.65 -9.76 3.77
CA SER A 574 -27.46 -10.83 3.18
C SER A 574 -27.03 -11.22 1.76
N VAL A 575 -27.64 -12.28 1.20
CA VAL A 575 -27.44 -12.67 -0.21
C VAL A 575 -27.98 -11.58 -1.16
N GLU A 576 -29.13 -10.99 -0.83
CA GLU A 576 -29.75 -9.92 -1.61
C GLU A 576 -28.85 -8.67 -1.65
N GLN A 577 -28.22 -8.35 -0.51
CA GLN A 577 -27.24 -7.26 -0.48
C GLN A 577 -25.97 -7.62 -1.26
N ALA A 578 -25.48 -8.87 -1.21
CA ALA A 578 -24.36 -9.31 -2.06
C ALA A 578 -24.70 -9.18 -3.55
N GLN A 579 -25.92 -9.53 -3.97
CA GLN A 579 -26.39 -9.30 -5.33
C GLN A 579 -26.42 -7.81 -5.67
N SER A 580 -26.94 -6.96 -4.78
CA SER A 580 -26.95 -5.50 -4.94
C SER A 580 -25.53 -4.93 -5.09
N ASN A 581 -24.56 -5.41 -4.31
CA ASN A 581 -23.16 -5.01 -4.44
C ASN A 581 -22.60 -5.37 -5.84
N LEU A 582 -22.91 -6.56 -6.36
CA LEU A 582 -22.53 -6.96 -7.71
C LEU A 582 -23.11 -6.02 -8.78
N GLU A 583 -24.38 -5.65 -8.62
CA GLU A 583 -25.10 -4.76 -9.53
C GLU A 583 -24.59 -3.31 -9.46
N GLN A 584 -24.17 -2.83 -8.29
CA GLN A 584 -23.59 -1.50 -8.12
C GLN A 584 -22.16 -1.42 -8.69
N GLU A 585 -21.32 -2.42 -8.47
CA GLU A 585 -19.88 -2.34 -8.76
C GLU A 585 -19.50 -2.89 -10.14
N ILE A 586 -20.02 -4.06 -10.52
CA ILE A 586 -19.67 -4.72 -11.78
C ILE A 586 -20.77 -4.53 -12.82
N ALA A 587 -22.03 -4.84 -12.51
CA ALA A 587 -23.14 -4.76 -13.46
C ALA A 587 -22.82 -5.45 -14.82
N ALA A 588 -23.03 -4.73 -15.93
CA ALA A 588 -22.73 -5.16 -17.29
C ALA A 588 -21.25 -4.97 -17.71
N LYS A 589 -20.36 -4.47 -16.84
CA LYS A 589 -18.94 -4.24 -17.16
C LYS A 589 -18.25 -5.55 -17.56
N SER A 590 -17.30 -5.42 -18.49
CA SER A 590 -16.41 -6.52 -18.91
C SER A 590 -15.26 -6.72 -17.90
N PHE A 591 -14.50 -7.79 -18.07
CA PHE A 591 -13.31 -8.04 -17.24
C PHE A 591 -12.31 -6.89 -17.36
N ASP A 592 -12.09 -6.42 -18.59
CA ASP A 592 -11.10 -5.37 -18.88
C ASP A 592 -11.56 -4.01 -18.32
N ASP A 593 -12.86 -3.74 -18.25
CA ASP A 593 -13.40 -2.53 -17.59
C ASP A 593 -13.13 -2.56 -16.07
N VAL A 594 -13.38 -3.71 -15.42
CA VAL A 594 -13.13 -3.86 -13.98
C VAL A 594 -11.63 -3.77 -13.68
N LEU A 595 -10.80 -4.37 -14.53
CA LEU A 595 -9.34 -4.26 -14.48
C LEU A 595 -8.87 -2.81 -14.58
N ALA A 596 -9.40 -2.05 -15.53
CA ALA A 596 -9.07 -0.64 -15.71
C ALA A 596 -9.48 0.20 -14.48
N LEU A 597 -10.62 -0.09 -13.86
CA LEU A 597 -11.09 0.61 -12.66
C LEU A 597 -10.22 0.30 -11.43
N ALA A 598 -9.88 -0.97 -11.19
CA ALA A 598 -8.99 -1.36 -10.10
C ALA A 598 -7.59 -0.74 -10.26
N LEU A 599 -7.09 -0.75 -11.49
CA LEU A 599 -5.82 -0.12 -11.85
C LEU A 599 -5.86 1.40 -11.62
N ALA A 600 -6.93 2.07 -12.02
CA ALA A 600 -7.11 3.50 -11.79
C ALA A 600 -7.14 3.84 -10.29
N ALA A 601 -7.83 3.04 -9.47
CA ALA A 601 -7.90 3.23 -8.02
C ALA A 601 -6.51 3.14 -7.36
N TRP A 602 -5.69 2.15 -7.74
CA TRP A 602 -4.32 2.05 -7.25
C TRP A 602 -3.43 3.16 -7.79
N ASN A 603 -3.54 3.48 -9.08
CA ASN A 603 -2.75 4.55 -9.65
C ASN A 603 -3.07 5.88 -8.98
N GLU A 604 -4.30 6.18 -8.57
CA GLU A 604 -4.59 7.39 -7.77
C GLU A 604 -3.73 7.46 -6.50
N LYS A 605 -3.65 6.37 -5.73
CA LYS A 605 -2.87 6.32 -4.49
C LYS A 605 -1.37 6.36 -4.72
N LEU A 606 -0.88 5.56 -5.68
CA LEU A 606 0.55 5.46 -5.96
C LEU A 606 1.09 6.74 -6.61
N ASN A 607 0.28 7.44 -7.43
CA ASN A 607 0.62 8.75 -8.01
C ASN A 607 0.91 9.83 -6.96
N ALA A 608 0.47 9.63 -5.72
CA ALA A 608 0.76 10.56 -4.63
C ALA A 608 2.26 10.75 -4.42
N VAL A 609 3.11 9.80 -4.82
CA VAL A 609 4.57 9.91 -4.70
C VAL A 609 5.21 9.58 -6.04
N ARG A 610 5.99 10.51 -6.58
CA ARG A 610 6.78 10.34 -7.82
C ARG A 610 8.26 10.55 -7.51
N VAL A 611 9.11 9.70 -8.06
CA VAL A 611 10.57 9.75 -7.85
C VAL A 611 11.33 9.82 -9.17
N GLU A 612 12.38 10.63 -9.20
CA GLU A 612 13.32 10.76 -10.31
C GLU A 612 14.71 10.29 -9.85
N GLY A 613 15.48 9.67 -10.76
CA GLY A 613 16.80 9.11 -10.44
C GLY A 613 16.77 7.81 -9.61
N ALA A 614 15.61 7.17 -9.48
CA ALA A 614 15.45 5.87 -8.81
C ALA A 614 15.70 4.68 -9.76
N THR A 615 16.33 3.62 -9.25
CA THR A 615 16.42 2.33 -9.96
C THR A 615 15.07 1.59 -9.96
N ASP A 616 14.89 0.61 -10.83
CA ASP A 616 13.67 -0.21 -10.84
C ASP A 616 13.45 -0.93 -9.50
N ASP A 617 14.51 -1.44 -8.87
CA ASP A 617 14.43 -2.09 -7.57
C ASP A 617 13.94 -1.13 -6.49
N GLN A 618 14.44 0.11 -6.49
CA GLN A 618 13.97 1.13 -5.56
C GLN A 618 12.51 1.53 -5.83
N LYS A 619 12.08 1.56 -7.09
CA LYS A 619 10.66 1.78 -7.43
C LYS A 619 9.80 0.62 -6.96
N ILE A 620 10.23 -0.64 -7.13
CA ILE A 620 9.52 -1.82 -6.63
C ILE A 620 9.34 -1.72 -5.12
N ILE A 621 10.41 -1.42 -4.38
CA ILE A 621 10.36 -1.27 -2.91
C ILE A 621 9.40 -0.13 -2.53
N LEU A 622 9.56 1.06 -3.12
CA LEU A 622 8.75 2.23 -2.80
C LEU A 622 7.25 2.01 -3.06
N TYR A 623 6.90 1.54 -4.26
CA TYR A 623 5.49 1.38 -4.64
C TYR A 623 4.85 0.15 -4.01
N SER A 624 5.60 -0.90 -3.71
CA SER A 624 5.09 -2.03 -2.92
C SER A 624 4.85 -1.63 -1.45
N ASN A 625 5.70 -0.79 -0.87
CA ASN A 625 5.45 -0.20 0.46
C ASN A 625 4.22 0.70 0.43
N LEU A 626 4.08 1.61 -0.55
CA LEU A 626 2.86 2.42 -0.68
C LEU A 626 1.59 1.56 -0.84
N TYR A 627 1.67 0.47 -1.62
CA TYR A 627 0.57 -0.49 -1.73
C TYR A 627 0.17 -1.06 -0.36
N ARG A 628 1.12 -1.57 0.42
CA ARG A 628 0.86 -2.12 1.77
C ARG A 628 0.31 -1.06 2.72
N SER A 629 0.88 0.14 2.68
CA SER A 629 0.38 1.30 3.42
C SER A 629 -1.01 1.77 2.99
N PHE A 630 -1.62 1.26 1.93
CA PHE A 630 -3.01 1.60 1.56
C PHE A 630 -3.92 0.36 1.51
N LEU A 631 -3.46 -0.78 2.05
CA LEU A 631 -4.25 -2.01 2.12
C LEU A 631 -5.15 -2.05 3.36
N TYR A 632 -4.67 -1.54 4.50
CA TYR A 632 -5.37 -1.56 5.81
C TYR A 632 -5.58 -0.14 6.35
N PRO A 633 -6.63 0.11 7.17
CA PRO A 633 -7.70 -0.81 7.54
C PRO A 633 -8.65 -1.10 6.37
N ASN A 634 -9.34 -2.23 6.43
CA ASN A 634 -10.35 -2.60 5.41
C ASN A 634 -11.70 -1.96 5.74
N SER A 635 -12.44 -1.53 4.72
CA SER A 635 -13.86 -1.20 4.88
C SER A 635 -14.65 -2.44 5.33
N ALA A 636 -15.71 -2.23 6.11
CA ALA A 636 -16.66 -3.29 6.46
C ALA A 636 -18.11 -2.77 6.45
N TRP A 637 -18.38 -1.82 5.55
CA TRP A 637 -19.68 -1.19 5.34
C TRP A 637 -20.07 -1.28 3.87
N GLU A 638 -21.37 -1.26 3.60
CA GLU A 638 -21.97 -1.51 2.29
C GLU A 638 -23.00 -0.41 1.97
N ASN A 639 -23.29 -0.18 0.69
CA ASN A 639 -24.37 0.70 0.25
C ASN A 639 -25.69 -0.08 0.13
N VAL A 640 -26.56 0.04 1.14
CA VAL A 640 -27.92 -0.51 1.09
C VAL A 640 -28.82 0.46 0.35
N ILE A 641 -29.56 -0.01 -0.65
CA ILE A 641 -30.47 0.84 -1.43
C ILE A 641 -31.80 1.00 -0.70
N GLU A 642 -32.07 2.20 -0.19
CA GLU A 642 -33.32 2.56 0.49
C GLU A 642 -34.03 3.67 -0.28
N ASN A 643 -35.27 3.42 -0.71
CA ASN A 643 -36.04 4.34 -1.54
C ASN A 643 -35.26 4.84 -2.78
N GLY A 644 -34.45 3.96 -3.39
CA GLY A 644 -33.64 4.26 -4.58
C GLY A 644 -32.31 4.98 -4.30
N ASN A 645 -31.97 5.28 -3.05
CA ASN A 645 -30.72 5.96 -2.68
C ASN A 645 -29.78 5.02 -1.92
N PRO A 646 -28.45 5.11 -2.15
CA PRO A 646 -27.47 4.37 -1.37
C PRO A 646 -27.36 4.94 0.04
N VAL A 647 -27.50 4.07 1.05
CA VAL A 647 -27.36 4.41 2.46
C VAL A 647 -26.24 3.55 3.07
N PRO A 648 -25.11 4.14 3.48
CA PRO A 648 -24.04 3.43 4.17
C PRO A 648 -24.58 2.67 5.39
N THR A 649 -24.35 1.36 5.40
CA THR A 649 -24.86 0.45 6.41
C THR A 649 -23.82 -0.64 6.68
N TYR A 650 -23.69 -1.10 7.91
CA TYR A 650 -22.72 -2.15 8.26
C TYR A 650 -23.29 -3.12 9.30
N VAL A 651 -22.66 -4.29 9.43
CA VAL A 651 -22.92 -5.23 10.52
C VAL A 651 -21.84 -5.06 11.58
N SER A 652 -22.23 -4.52 12.73
CA SER A 652 -21.30 -4.17 13.81
C SER A 652 -20.64 -5.42 14.41
N PRO A 653 -19.30 -5.49 14.43
CA PRO A 653 -18.58 -6.56 15.11
C PRO A 653 -18.37 -6.27 16.61
N TYR A 654 -19.09 -5.28 17.16
CA TYR A 654 -18.92 -4.81 18.55
C TYR A 654 -20.15 -5.05 19.44
N THR A 655 -21.25 -5.53 18.86
CA THR A 655 -22.49 -5.88 19.58
C THR A 655 -23.07 -7.20 19.08
N THR A 656 -23.75 -7.93 19.96
CA THR A 656 -24.53 -9.13 19.60
C THR A 656 -26.01 -8.83 19.37
N THR A 657 -26.50 -7.67 19.81
CA THR A 657 -27.87 -7.20 19.64
C THR A 657 -27.93 -5.98 18.73
N ASP A 658 -28.96 -5.88 17.90
CA ASP A 658 -29.14 -4.75 16.96
C ASP A 658 -27.87 -4.49 16.11
N LYS A 659 -27.42 -5.54 15.40
CA LYS A 659 -26.11 -5.54 14.73
C LYS A 659 -26.05 -4.66 13.49
N ILE A 660 -27.16 -4.46 12.79
CA ILE A 660 -27.18 -3.69 11.54
C ILE A 660 -27.29 -2.21 11.90
N LYS A 661 -26.28 -1.43 11.51
CA LYS A 661 -26.13 -0.02 11.87
C LYS A 661 -25.98 0.85 10.62
N LYS A 662 -26.40 2.11 10.73
CA LYS A 662 -26.20 3.13 9.70
C LYS A 662 -24.85 3.81 9.89
N GLY A 663 -24.19 4.15 8.78
CA GLY A 663 -22.87 4.77 8.77
C GLY A 663 -21.82 3.86 8.15
N LYS A 664 -20.55 4.17 8.45
CA LYS A 664 -19.39 3.46 7.91
C LYS A 664 -18.54 2.94 9.06
N ILE A 665 -17.88 1.81 8.82
CA ILE A 665 -16.98 1.17 9.77
C ILE A 665 -15.76 0.59 9.06
N TRP A 666 -14.62 0.58 9.75
CA TRP A 666 -13.38 -0.03 9.30
C TRP A 666 -12.90 -1.05 10.30
N VAL A 667 -12.20 -2.05 9.81
CA VAL A 667 -11.70 -3.19 10.59
C VAL A 667 -10.26 -3.53 10.18
N ASN A 668 -9.61 -4.45 10.89
CA ASN A 668 -8.27 -4.99 10.56
C ASN A 668 -7.17 -3.95 10.73
N ASN A 669 -6.95 -3.54 11.98
CA ASN A 669 -5.92 -2.57 12.31
C ASN A 669 -5.40 -2.79 13.73
N GLY A 670 -4.10 -2.97 13.86
CA GLY A 670 -3.37 -2.79 15.10
C GLY A 670 -2.99 -1.35 15.32
N PHE A 671 -3.62 -0.67 16.30
CA PHE A 671 -3.28 0.73 16.56
C PHE A 671 -1.90 0.87 17.20
N TRP A 672 -1.48 -0.12 17.98
CA TRP A 672 -0.13 -0.16 18.53
C TRP A 672 0.90 -0.08 17.42
N ASP A 673 0.73 -0.83 16.33
CA ASP A 673 1.62 -0.75 15.17
C ASP A 673 1.48 0.62 14.48
N THR A 674 0.30 0.84 13.92
CA THR A 674 0.06 1.84 12.87
C THR A 674 0.15 3.30 13.34
N TYR A 675 0.06 3.61 14.64
CA TYR A 675 0.11 5.01 15.10
C TYR A 675 1.45 5.69 14.76
N ARG A 676 2.52 4.90 14.67
CA ARG A 676 3.88 5.38 14.49
C ARG A 676 4.10 6.03 13.14
N THR A 677 3.53 5.45 12.08
CA THR A 677 3.88 5.78 10.69
C THR A 677 2.68 5.85 9.76
N THR A 678 1.82 4.83 9.79
CA THR A 678 0.69 4.68 8.85
C THR A 678 -0.34 5.80 8.99
N TRP A 679 -0.82 6.07 10.21
CA TRP A 679 -1.76 7.16 10.46
C TRP A 679 -1.17 8.56 10.20
N PRO A 680 0.08 8.87 10.59
CA PRO A 680 0.72 10.11 10.16
C PRO A 680 0.86 10.25 8.64
N LEU A 681 1.09 9.16 7.92
CA LEU A 681 1.12 9.16 6.45
C LEU A 681 -0.28 9.44 5.89
N TYR A 682 -1.35 8.87 6.45
CA TYR A 682 -2.73 9.18 6.07
C TYR A 682 -3.09 10.63 6.33
N ALA A 683 -2.71 11.16 7.49
CA ALA A 683 -2.95 12.56 7.82
C ALA A 683 -2.24 13.52 6.83
N LEU A 684 -1.14 13.09 6.20
CA LEU A 684 -0.43 13.89 5.21
C LEU A 684 -0.98 13.70 3.78
N LEU A 685 -1.19 12.47 3.34
CA LEU A 685 -1.52 12.17 1.94
C LEU A 685 -3.03 12.17 1.66
N VAL A 686 -3.84 11.70 2.61
CA VAL A 686 -5.28 11.47 2.44
C VAL A 686 -6.09 11.91 3.69
N PRO A 687 -5.94 13.15 4.19
CA PRO A 687 -6.46 13.56 5.50
C PRO A 687 -7.98 13.38 5.66
N ASN A 688 -8.77 13.65 4.63
CA ASN A 688 -10.22 13.46 4.69
C ASN A 688 -10.59 11.97 4.81
N GLN A 689 -9.88 11.09 4.11
CA GLN A 689 -10.08 9.64 4.25
C GLN A 689 -9.62 9.15 5.63
N ALA A 690 -8.54 9.72 6.17
CA ALA A 690 -8.09 9.43 7.54
C ALA A 690 -9.18 9.78 8.58
N GLY A 691 -9.80 10.96 8.46
CA GLY A 691 -10.90 11.37 9.34
C GLY A 691 -12.14 10.48 9.21
N GLU A 692 -12.48 10.07 7.99
CA GLU A 692 -13.56 9.12 7.73
C GLU A 692 -13.29 7.75 8.38
N MET A 693 -12.06 7.22 8.26
CA MET A 693 -11.66 5.97 8.90
C MET A 693 -11.71 6.06 10.44
N ILE A 694 -11.25 7.19 11.00
CA ILE A 694 -11.37 7.48 12.43
C ILE A 694 -12.84 7.44 12.87
N ASP A 695 -13.75 8.08 12.11
CA ASP A 695 -15.17 8.09 12.43
C ASP A 695 -15.77 6.68 12.52
N GLY A 696 -15.35 5.74 11.66
CA GLY A 696 -15.87 4.38 11.77
C GLY A 696 -15.33 3.60 12.97
N PHE A 697 -14.10 3.84 13.42
CA PHE A 697 -13.65 3.31 14.71
C PHE A 697 -14.39 3.95 15.89
N VAL A 698 -14.79 5.22 15.76
CA VAL A 698 -15.68 5.91 16.73
C VAL A 698 -17.10 5.33 16.68
N ASN A 699 -17.60 4.90 15.53
CA ASN A 699 -18.85 4.15 15.42
C ASN A 699 -18.75 2.80 16.14
N GLY A 700 -17.60 2.11 16.07
CA GLY A 700 -17.31 0.94 16.91
C GLY A 700 -17.40 1.23 18.42
N PHE A 701 -16.92 2.40 18.87
CA PHE A 701 -17.09 2.87 20.26
C PHE A 701 -18.56 3.11 20.62
N LYS A 702 -19.36 3.71 19.72
CA LYS A 702 -20.80 3.92 19.94
C LYS A 702 -21.55 2.60 20.07
N ASP A 703 -21.16 1.59 19.29
CA ASP A 703 -21.79 0.27 19.28
C ASP A 703 -21.41 -0.59 20.49
N GLY A 704 -20.12 -0.67 20.81
CA GLY A 704 -19.59 -1.60 21.82
C GLY A 704 -19.14 -0.95 23.12
N GLY A 705 -19.17 0.39 23.21
CA GLY A 705 -18.74 1.18 24.36
C GLY A 705 -17.23 1.42 24.48
N TRP A 706 -16.38 0.76 23.70
CA TRP A 706 -14.93 0.96 23.72
C TRP A 706 -14.41 1.08 22.29
N THR A 707 -13.43 1.94 22.06
CA THR A 707 -12.67 1.85 20.80
C THR A 707 -11.74 0.65 20.92
N THR A 708 -11.65 -0.16 19.87
CA THR A 708 -10.75 -1.31 19.88
C THR A 708 -9.28 -0.88 19.97
N ARG A 709 -8.44 -1.72 20.58
CA ARG A 709 -6.97 -1.57 20.52
C ARG A 709 -6.40 -2.22 19.27
N TRP A 710 -7.01 -3.35 18.87
CA TRP A 710 -6.66 -4.11 17.69
C TRP A 710 -7.94 -4.71 17.13
N SER A 711 -8.26 -4.41 15.87
CA SER A 711 -9.51 -4.84 15.23
C SER A 711 -9.33 -6.16 14.49
N ASN A 712 -10.08 -7.21 14.86
CA ASN A 712 -10.07 -8.49 14.11
C ASN A 712 -11.40 -9.28 14.16
N PRO A 713 -12.48 -8.86 13.47
CA PRO A 713 -12.81 -7.50 13.08
C PRO A 713 -13.35 -6.67 14.26
N GLY A 714 -13.74 -7.34 15.36
CA GLY A 714 -14.19 -6.72 16.61
C GLY A 714 -13.03 -6.43 17.56
N TYR A 715 -13.27 -6.55 18.86
CA TYR A 715 -12.21 -6.46 19.87
C TYR A 715 -11.25 -7.67 19.79
N ALA A 716 -9.95 -7.41 19.89
CA ALA A 716 -8.93 -8.42 20.10
C ALA A 716 -8.01 -8.00 21.24
N ASP A 717 -7.61 -8.95 22.09
CA ASP A 717 -6.64 -8.71 23.17
C ASP A 717 -5.20 -8.72 22.64
N SER A 718 -4.89 -7.69 21.87
CA SER A 718 -3.63 -7.42 21.20
C SER A 718 -3.64 -5.91 20.89
N MET A 719 -2.54 -5.20 20.71
CA MET A 719 -1.34 -5.25 21.56
C MET A 719 -1.48 -4.22 22.69
N VAL A 720 -0.44 -3.93 23.46
CA VAL A 720 -0.46 -2.97 24.58
C VAL A 720 -0.80 -1.53 24.16
N GLY A 721 -1.12 -0.68 25.15
CA GLY A 721 -1.49 0.72 24.92
C GLY A 721 -2.89 0.88 24.34
N THR A 722 -3.37 2.12 24.21
CA THR A 722 -4.66 2.45 23.56
C THR A 722 -4.41 3.43 22.43
N SER A 723 -3.51 3.09 21.50
CA SER A 723 -2.93 4.04 20.54
C SER A 723 -3.90 4.69 19.54
N SER A 724 -5.17 4.25 19.49
CA SER A 724 -6.23 5.04 18.86
C SER A 724 -6.37 6.43 19.50
N ASP A 725 -6.07 6.55 20.79
CA ASP A 725 -6.02 7.80 21.55
C ASP A 725 -5.14 8.86 20.87
N ILE A 726 -3.86 8.52 20.65
CA ILE A 726 -2.90 9.46 20.06
C ILE A 726 -3.18 9.71 18.57
N ILE A 727 -3.75 8.74 17.84
CA ILE A 727 -4.14 8.91 16.43
C ILE A 727 -5.26 9.94 16.30
N ILE A 728 -6.32 9.81 17.09
CA ILE A 728 -7.45 10.74 17.07
C ILE A 728 -6.98 12.14 17.46
N ALA A 729 -6.19 12.23 18.53
CA ALA A 729 -5.64 13.51 18.98
C ALA A 729 -4.72 14.13 17.93
N ASP A 730 -3.84 13.38 17.28
CA ASP A 730 -2.94 13.88 16.25
C ASP A 730 -3.70 14.38 15.01
N ALA A 731 -4.70 13.62 14.55
CA ALA A 731 -5.61 14.05 13.48
C ALA A 731 -6.30 15.37 13.86
N TYR A 732 -6.77 15.47 15.11
CA TYR A 732 -7.29 16.73 15.64
C TYR A 732 -6.20 17.83 15.60
N MET A 733 -5.00 17.61 16.10
CA MET A 733 -3.97 18.66 16.08
C MET A 733 -3.53 19.09 14.67
N LYS A 734 -3.72 18.24 13.65
CA LYS A 734 -3.44 18.53 12.23
C LYS A 734 -4.60 19.15 11.44
N GLY A 735 -5.75 19.40 12.08
CA GLY A 735 -6.91 20.04 11.45
C GLY A 735 -7.94 19.08 10.84
N ILE A 736 -7.74 17.77 10.95
CA ILE A 736 -8.71 16.76 10.51
C ILE A 736 -9.86 16.73 11.51
N ARG A 737 -11.10 16.96 11.04
CA ARG A 737 -12.29 17.14 11.90
C ARG A 737 -13.55 16.44 11.40
N ASN A 738 -13.49 15.74 10.28
CA ASN A 738 -14.64 15.10 9.65
C ASN A 738 -14.99 13.74 10.30
N PHE A 739 -15.11 13.75 11.64
CA PHE A 739 -15.56 12.64 12.48
C PHE A 739 -16.30 13.21 13.71
N ASP A 740 -17.04 12.36 14.43
CA ASP A 740 -17.73 12.75 15.65
C ASP A 740 -16.75 13.07 16.78
N ILE A 741 -16.40 14.36 16.91
CA ILE A 741 -15.38 14.86 17.85
C ILE A 741 -15.72 14.52 19.30
N ASP A 742 -16.99 14.64 19.71
CA ASP A 742 -17.39 14.43 21.10
C ASP A 742 -17.36 12.95 21.46
N ALA A 743 -17.85 12.08 20.59
CA ALA A 743 -17.74 10.64 20.78
C ALA A 743 -16.28 10.17 20.75
N ALA A 744 -15.45 10.74 19.87
CA ALA A 744 -14.03 10.47 19.80
C ALA A 744 -13.31 10.91 21.08
N TYR A 745 -13.51 12.13 21.56
CA TYR A 745 -12.91 12.59 22.82
C TYR A 745 -13.33 11.70 24.00
N ASN A 746 -14.60 11.33 24.08
CA ASN A 746 -15.11 10.45 25.12
C ASN A 746 -14.48 9.04 25.07
N SER A 747 -14.18 8.50 23.90
CA SER A 747 -13.52 7.20 23.80
C SER A 747 -12.10 7.22 24.38
N ILE A 748 -11.34 8.29 24.10
CA ILE A 748 -10.01 8.52 24.65
C ILE A 748 -10.06 8.68 26.17
N VAL A 749 -10.97 9.53 26.68
CA VAL A 749 -11.12 9.73 28.13
C VAL A 749 -11.50 8.41 28.81
N ARG A 750 -12.39 7.62 28.22
CA ARG A 750 -12.77 6.32 28.79
C ARG A 750 -11.57 5.40 28.92
N ASN A 751 -10.75 5.27 27.87
CA ASN A 751 -9.51 4.49 27.87
C ASN A 751 -8.56 4.91 29.01
N ALA A 752 -8.39 6.22 29.19
CA ALA A 752 -7.41 6.80 30.11
C ALA A 752 -7.89 6.93 31.57
N SER A 753 -9.18 6.76 31.85
CA SER A 753 -9.75 7.06 33.17
C SER A 753 -10.63 5.98 33.79
N THR A 754 -10.95 4.91 33.05
CA THR A 754 -11.98 3.95 33.46
C THR A 754 -11.45 2.52 33.52
N PHE A 755 -11.85 1.77 34.55
CA PHE A 755 -11.59 0.34 34.63
C PHE A 755 -12.44 -0.48 33.64
N SER A 756 -11.82 -1.48 33.00
CA SER A 756 -12.51 -2.51 32.22
C SER A 756 -12.25 -3.88 32.85
N SER A 757 -13.31 -4.67 33.01
CA SER A 757 -13.21 -6.08 33.41
C SER A 757 -12.87 -7.03 32.25
N ASN A 758 -12.85 -6.53 31.01
CA ASN A 758 -12.47 -7.30 29.83
C ASN A 758 -11.09 -6.87 29.35
N ASN A 759 -10.18 -7.83 29.18
CA ASN A 759 -8.80 -7.56 28.83
C ASN A 759 -8.62 -6.97 27.42
N ASP A 760 -9.53 -7.24 26.49
CA ASP A 760 -9.53 -6.73 25.10
C ASP A 760 -10.05 -5.28 24.97
N ARG A 761 -10.45 -4.63 26.07
CA ARG A 761 -11.06 -3.29 26.08
C ARG A 761 -10.34 -2.33 27.03
N GLY A 762 -10.05 -1.13 26.54
CA GLY A 762 -9.38 -0.09 27.32
C GLY A 762 -7.95 -0.46 27.73
N ARG A 763 -7.41 0.28 28.71
CA ARG A 763 -6.08 0.02 29.25
C ARG A 763 -6.16 -1.08 30.33
N LYS A 764 -5.26 -2.07 30.27
CA LYS A 764 -5.18 -3.11 31.32
C LYS A 764 -4.65 -2.50 32.62
N GLY A 765 -5.13 -3.01 33.75
CA GLY A 765 -4.66 -2.60 35.08
C GLY A 765 -5.19 -1.26 35.60
N MET A 766 -6.17 -0.65 34.93
CA MET A 766 -6.76 0.64 35.33
C MET A 766 -7.44 0.65 36.71
N ALA A 767 -7.61 -0.51 37.33
CA ALA A 767 -7.99 -0.58 38.74
C ALA A 767 -6.96 0.08 39.66
N ASN A 768 -5.68 0.10 39.28
CA ASN A 768 -4.57 0.59 40.11
C ASN A 768 -3.71 1.65 39.42
N THR A 769 -3.50 1.54 38.11
CA THR A 769 -2.54 2.38 37.35
C THR A 769 -2.66 3.89 37.61
N PRO A 770 -3.86 4.51 37.65
CA PRO A 770 -3.99 5.94 37.94
C PRO A 770 -3.36 6.39 39.26
N PHE A 771 -3.37 5.52 40.27
CA PHE A 771 -2.99 5.81 41.65
C PHE A 771 -1.48 5.59 41.92
N TYR A 772 -0.83 4.75 41.10
CA TYR A 772 0.62 4.55 41.16
C TYR A 772 1.38 5.46 40.18
N GLY A 773 0.73 5.94 39.12
CA GLY A 773 1.37 6.70 38.04
C GLY A 773 2.20 5.84 37.10
N TYR A 774 2.09 4.50 37.20
CA TYR A 774 2.64 3.48 36.30
C TYR A 774 1.88 2.17 36.50
N SER A 775 1.93 1.28 35.50
CA SER A 775 1.32 -0.04 35.56
C SER A 775 2.10 -0.97 36.49
N ILE A 776 1.39 -1.67 37.37
CA ILE A 776 1.94 -2.70 38.27
C ILE A 776 1.63 -4.12 37.80
N LEU A 777 1.24 -4.29 36.52
CA LEU A 777 1.01 -5.59 35.92
C LEU A 777 2.29 -6.45 35.97
N SER A 778 2.12 -7.76 36.15
CA SER A 778 3.22 -8.71 36.20
C SER A 778 3.89 -8.97 34.86
N SER A 779 3.30 -8.50 33.75
CA SER A 779 3.87 -8.57 32.41
C SER A 779 3.60 -7.25 31.69
N GLU A 780 4.53 -6.84 30.82
CA GLU A 780 4.44 -5.71 29.90
C GLU A 780 4.17 -4.35 30.59
N SER A 781 4.42 -4.25 31.90
CA SER A 781 4.09 -3.06 32.70
C SER A 781 4.85 -1.81 32.27
N VAL A 782 6.08 -1.96 31.76
CA VAL A 782 6.83 -0.82 31.21
C VAL A 782 6.20 -0.37 29.90
N SER A 783 5.87 -1.29 28.99
CA SER A 783 5.21 -0.96 27.72
C SER A 783 3.86 -0.27 27.94
N TRP A 784 3.00 -0.85 28.79
CA TRP A 784 1.69 -0.29 29.15
C TRP A 784 1.79 1.14 29.69
N SER A 785 2.85 1.43 30.45
CA SER A 785 3.05 2.75 31.04
C SER A 785 3.58 3.74 30.02
N LEU A 786 4.64 3.40 29.28
CA LEU A 786 5.27 4.30 28.32
C LEU A 786 4.35 4.64 27.14
N GLU A 787 3.64 3.65 26.58
CA GLU A 787 2.60 3.89 25.57
C GLU A 787 1.45 4.71 26.17
N GLY A 788 1.06 4.45 27.42
CA GLY A 788 0.04 5.22 28.14
C GLY A 788 0.38 6.71 28.26
N TYR A 789 1.62 7.05 28.61
CA TYR A 789 2.07 8.44 28.73
C TYR A 789 2.04 9.19 27.39
N LEU A 790 2.39 8.52 26.29
CA LEU A 790 2.28 9.11 24.96
C LEU A 790 0.82 9.33 24.56
N ASN A 791 -0.06 8.37 24.86
CA ASN A 791 -1.50 8.51 24.61
C ASN A 791 -2.11 9.64 25.45
N ASP A 792 -1.69 9.79 26.71
CA ASP A 792 -2.13 10.87 27.59
C ASP A 792 -1.62 12.25 27.13
N PHE A 793 -0.45 12.32 26.48
CA PHE A 793 -0.02 13.55 25.81
C PHE A 793 -1.01 13.95 24.71
N GLY A 794 -1.41 13.01 23.85
CA GLY A 794 -2.45 13.26 22.84
C GLY A 794 -3.75 13.77 23.44
N LEU A 795 -4.27 13.06 24.45
CA LEU A 795 -5.47 13.46 25.17
C LEU A 795 -5.32 14.87 25.76
N ALA A 796 -4.20 15.18 26.40
CA ALA A 796 -3.95 16.51 26.97
C ALA A 796 -3.96 17.60 25.89
N GLN A 797 -3.31 17.36 24.75
CA GLN A 797 -3.27 18.33 23.64
C GLN A 797 -4.68 18.59 23.06
N MET A 798 -5.47 17.54 22.86
CA MET A 798 -6.85 17.66 22.41
C MET A 798 -7.74 18.34 23.48
N ALA A 799 -7.60 17.97 24.75
CA ALA A 799 -8.29 18.58 25.88
C ALA A 799 -8.01 20.09 25.96
N LYS A 800 -6.75 20.51 25.79
CA LYS A 800 -6.36 21.92 25.72
C LYS A 800 -7.10 22.64 24.60
N ALA A 801 -7.10 22.07 23.39
CA ALA A 801 -7.76 22.66 22.24
C ALA A 801 -9.30 22.70 22.38
N MET A 802 -9.88 21.77 23.15
CA MET A 802 -11.32 21.72 23.47
C MET A 802 -11.71 22.47 24.76
N ASN A 803 -10.78 23.24 25.36
CA ASN A 803 -10.99 23.98 26.61
C ASN A 803 -11.41 23.09 27.81
N LYS A 804 -10.89 21.86 27.88
CA LYS A 804 -11.08 20.91 28.98
C LYS A 804 -9.90 21.00 29.97
N GLY A 805 -9.86 22.09 30.74
CA GLY A 805 -8.69 22.46 31.56
C GLY A 805 -8.29 21.44 32.64
N ASP A 806 -9.26 20.78 33.28
CA ASP A 806 -8.99 19.76 34.31
C ASP A 806 -8.31 18.52 33.69
N ASP A 807 -8.84 18.04 32.57
CA ASP A 807 -8.28 16.91 31.82
C ASP A 807 -6.88 17.27 31.30
N TYR A 808 -6.70 18.46 30.72
CA TYR A 808 -5.38 18.93 30.27
C TYR A 808 -4.34 18.89 31.40
N ALA A 809 -4.66 19.44 32.58
CA ALA A 809 -3.72 19.49 33.70
C ALA A 809 -3.32 18.09 34.18
N TYR A 810 -4.29 17.18 34.30
CA TYR A 810 -4.06 15.82 34.77
C TYR A 810 -3.30 14.96 33.76
N PHE A 811 -3.74 14.94 32.50
CA PHE A 811 -3.12 14.11 31.48
C PHE A 811 -1.77 14.66 31.01
N MET A 812 -1.52 15.97 31.10
CA MET A 812 -0.18 16.52 30.92
C MET A 812 0.77 16.07 32.03
N ASN A 813 0.29 15.97 33.28
CA ASN A 813 1.07 15.39 34.37
C ASN A 813 1.34 13.89 34.15
N SER A 814 0.34 13.14 33.67
CA SER A 814 0.51 11.73 33.28
C SER A 814 1.56 11.58 32.19
N ALA A 815 1.51 12.41 31.13
CA ALA A 815 2.42 12.37 30.00
C ALA A 815 3.92 12.51 30.36
N ILE A 816 4.24 13.18 31.47
CA ILE A 816 5.61 13.34 31.99
C ILE A 816 5.96 12.38 33.13
N SER A 817 5.15 11.34 33.37
CA SER A 817 5.33 10.41 34.51
C SER A 817 6.34 9.28 34.27
N TYR A 818 6.93 9.18 33.07
CA TYR A 818 7.96 8.19 32.73
C TYR A 818 9.20 8.15 33.66
N PRO A 819 9.63 9.21 34.38
CA PRO A 819 10.67 9.09 35.41
C PRO A 819 10.31 8.10 36.53
N ASN A 820 9.02 7.81 36.75
CA ASN A 820 8.58 6.84 37.75
C ASN A 820 9.10 5.44 37.47
N LEU A 821 9.40 5.08 36.23
CA LEU A 821 9.95 3.77 35.84
C LEU A 821 11.46 3.81 35.56
N PHE A 822 12.06 4.99 35.47
CA PHE A 822 13.48 5.12 35.15
C PHE A 822 14.35 4.70 36.34
N ASP A 823 15.23 3.73 36.10
CA ASP A 823 16.23 3.25 37.04
C ASP A 823 17.62 3.62 36.52
N ASN A 824 18.28 4.55 37.21
CA ASN A 824 19.66 4.93 37.00
C ASN A 824 20.60 4.49 38.14
N THR A 825 20.09 3.67 39.06
CA THR A 825 20.80 3.24 40.27
C THR A 825 21.44 1.87 40.12
N SER A 826 20.91 1.05 39.21
CA SER A 826 21.46 -0.28 38.95
C SER A 826 22.86 -0.23 38.31
N THR A 827 23.66 -1.24 38.65
CA THR A 827 25.06 -1.38 38.24
C THR A 827 25.24 -2.51 37.22
N GLY A 828 26.47 -2.72 36.73
CA GLY A 828 26.79 -3.81 35.81
C GLY A 828 26.12 -3.64 34.45
N ALA A 829 25.52 -4.71 33.90
CA ALA A 829 24.83 -4.65 32.61
C ALA A 829 23.68 -3.62 32.59
N TRP A 830 23.06 -3.33 33.74
CA TRP A 830 21.99 -2.36 33.89
C TRP A 830 22.47 -0.92 34.15
N ALA A 831 23.79 -0.67 34.15
CA ALA A 831 24.32 0.68 34.28
C ALA A 831 23.92 1.58 33.10
N GLY A 832 23.84 2.89 33.34
CA GLY A 832 23.56 3.87 32.29
C GLY A 832 22.07 4.12 32.00
N GLY A 833 21.17 3.76 32.92
CA GLY A 833 19.77 4.20 32.92
C GLY A 833 18.85 3.42 31.98
N PHE A 834 17.81 2.79 32.53
CA PHE A 834 16.77 2.09 31.77
C PHE A 834 15.40 2.25 32.43
N PHE A 835 14.33 2.19 31.65
CA PHE A 835 12.99 2.00 32.20
C PHE A 835 12.85 0.56 32.68
N ARG A 836 12.35 0.35 33.90
CA ARG A 836 12.25 -0.99 34.50
C ARG A 836 10.93 -1.15 35.24
N ALA A 837 10.36 -2.35 35.16
CA ALA A 837 9.11 -2.69 35.83
C ALA A 837 9.24 -2.53 37.34
N LYS A 838 8.25 -1.89 37.95
CA LYS A 838 8.17 -1.66 39.40
C LYS A 838 6.90 -2.26 39.97
N ASN A 839 7.00 -2.76 41.20
CA ASN A 839 5.85 -3.26 41.94
C ASN A 839 5.12 -2.11 42.68
N SER A 840 4.10 -2.44 43.48
CA SER A 840 3.31 -1.47 44.25
C SER A 840 4.10 -0.75 45.35
N THR A 841 5.27 -1.23 45.77
CA THR A 841 6.13 -0.54 46.74
C THR A 841 7.15 0.39 46.07
N GLY A 842 7.18 0.43 44.73
CA GLY A 842 8.19 1.16 43.96
C GLY A 842 9.51 0.41 43.78
N GLY A 843 9.62 -0.80 44.33
CA GLY A 843 10.77 -1.68 44.12
C GLY A 843 10.75 -2.32 42.73
N LEU A 844 11.93 -2.76 42.26
CA LEU A 844 12.06 -3.47 40.99
C LEU A 844 11.29 -4.80 41.04
N MET A 845 10.48 -5.06 40.02
CA MET A 845 9.72 -6.30 39.92
C MET A 845 10.61 -7.48 39.51
N PHE A 846 11.60 -7.24 38.65
CA PHE A 846 12.53 -8.24 38.14
C PHE A 846 13.98 -7.78 38.36
N THR A 847 14.80 -8.65 38.96
CA THR A 847 16.21 -8.39 39.26
C THR A 847 17.19 -9.29 38.49
N SER A 848 16.70 -10.35 37.85
CA SER A 848 17.46 -11.22 36.95
C SER A 848 17.48 -10.67 35.50
N GLY A 849 18.39 -11.22 34.69
CA GLY A 849 18.55 -10.83 33.28
C GLY A 849 19.41 -9.58 33.08
N THR A 850 19.50 -9.16 31.82
CA THR A 850 20.24 -7.99 31.36
C THR A 850 19.29 -7.06 30.59
N PRO A 851 19.69 -5.82 30.22
CA PRO A 851 18.88 -4.99 29.34
C PRO A 851 18.53 -5.63 28.00
N GLN A 852 19.28 -6.67 27.57
CA GLN A 852 19.04 -7.40 26.33
C GLN A 852 18.03 -8.54 26.49
N SER A 853 17.63 -8.89 27.72
CA SER A 853 16.66 -9.97 27.98
C SER A 853 15.24 -9.51 27.59
N TRP A 854 14.62 -10.24 26.66
CA TRP A 854 13.28 -9.90 26.14
C TRP A 854 12.15 -10.23 27.12
N GLY A 855 11.03 -9.51 27.00
CA GLY A 855 9.82 -9.75 27.78
C GLY A 855 9.83 -9.15 29.19
N ASN A 856 9.20 -9.83 30.15
CA ASN A 856 8.91 -9.32 31.49
C ASN A 856 8.13 -8.00 31.46
N GLY A 857 8.81 -6.86 31.68
CA GLY A 857 8.18 -5.55 31.65
C GLY A 857 7.90 -5.03 30.23
N PHE A 858 8.42 -5.69 29.20
CA PHE A 858 8.43 -5.21 27.81
C PHE A 858 7.60 -6.13 26.90
N THR A 859 6.96 -5.54 25.90
CA THR A 859 6.19 -6.22 24.85
C THR A 859 7.09 -6.30 23.63
N GLU A 860 7.29 -7.51 23.10
CA GLU A 860 8.07 -7.79 21.88
C GLU A 860 9.40 -7.00 21.81
N GLY A 861 10.10 -6.96 22.93
CA GLY A 861 11.35 -6.22 23.02
C GLY A 861 12.00 -6.40 24.38
N ASN A 862 13.03 -5.60 24.60
CA ASN A 862 13.81 -5.57 25.83
C ASN A 862 13.97 -4.12 26.33
N ALA A 863 14.83 -3.90 27.32
CA ALA A 863 15.01 -2.56 27.90
C ALA A 863 15.67 -1.57 26.94
N TRP A 864 16.43 -2.04 25.93
CA TRP A 864 16.94 -1.20 24.86
C TRP A 864 15.83 -0.77 23.90
N SER A 865 14.91 -1.68 23.54
CA SER A 865 13.80 -1.38 22.64
C SER A 865 12.94 -0.22 23.13
N TYR A 866 12.78 -0.09 24.46
CA TYR A 866 11.98 0.95 25.12
C TYR A 866 12.80 2.10 25.71
N ALA A 867 14.13 2.10 25.59
CA ALA A 867 15.01 3.11 26.22
C ALA A 867 14.69 4.55 25.80
N PHE A 868 14.04 4.73 24.64
CA PHE A 868 13.74 6.03 24.07
C PHE A 868 12.25 6.30 23.85
N LEU A 869 11.35 5.49 24.41
CA LEU A 869 9.89 5.66 24.26
C LEU A 869 9.33 6.72 25.24
N ALA A 870 9.75 7.97 25.04
CA ALA A 870 9.12 9.17 25.60
C ALA A 870 9.25 10.37 24.64
N PRO A 871 8.93 10.21 23.33
CA PRO A 871 9.21 11.23 22.33
C PRO A 871 8.37 12.51 22.49
N GLN A 872 7.26 12.46 23.24
CA GLN A 872 6.50 13.65 23.63
C GLN A 872 7.36 14.65 24.42
N ASP A 873 8.39 14.16 25.11
CA ASP A 873 9.27 14.95 25.96
C ASP A 873 10.76 14.61 25.74
N GLY A 874 11.21 14.70 24.48
CA GLY A 874 12.59 14.37 24.10
C GLY A 874 13.67 15.12 24.90
N GLN A 875 13.45 16.40 25.23
CA GLN A 875 14.34 17.16 26.11
C GLN A 875 14.30 16.64 27.55
N GLY A 876 13.11 16.32 28.08
CA GLY A 876 12.99 15.70 29.41
C GLY A 876 13.68 14.35 29.49
N LEU A 877 13.57 13.52 28.45
CA LEU A 877 14.31 12.26 28.33
C LEU A 877 15.82 12.48 28.29
N ALA A 878 16.28 13.49 27.53
CA ALA A 878 17.69 13.86 27.52
C ALA A 878 18.16 14.23 28.95
N ASN A 879 17.36 15.01 29.68
CA ASN A 879 17.68 15.42 31.05
C ASN A 879 17.71 14.24 32.02
N LEU A 880 16.91 13.18 31.83
CA LEU A 880 17.01 11.94 32.60
C LEU A 880 18.37 11.25 32.43
N TYR A 881 18.89 11.20 31.20
CA TYR A 881 20.22 10.66 30.90
C TYR A 881 21.38 11.59 31.31
N GLY A 882 21.11 12.85 31.62
CA GLY A 882 22.12 13.85 32.00
C GLY A 882 22.42 14.91 30.95
N GLY A 883 21.47 15.14 30.02
CA GLY A 883 21.51 16.16 28.97
C GLY A 883 21.67 15.59 27.56
N ARG A 884 21.60 16.46 26.56
CA ARG A 884 21.64 16.10 25.11
C ARG A 884 22.83 15.23 24.74
N GLN A 885 24.03 15.56 25.24
CA GLN A 885 25.23 14.77 25.00
C GLN A 885 25.11 13.35 25.56
N LYS A 886 24.54 13.18 26.76
CA LYS A 886 24.37 11.86 27.36
C LYS A 886 23.27 11.03 26.68
N LEU A 887 22.24 11.68 26.15
CA LEU A 887 21.29 11.03 25.25
C LEU A 887 21.99 10.54 23.98
N LYS A 888 22.84 11.37 23.36
CA LYS A 888 23.66 10.96 22.21
C LYS A 888 24.55 9.76 22.56
N ASP A 889 25.28 9.81 23.67
CA ASP A 889 26.16 8.71 24.10
C ASP A 889 25.37 7.40 24.30
N LYS A 890 24.14 7.49 24.85
CA LYS A 890 23.24 6.34 25.02
C LYS A 890 22.75 5.78 23.68
N LEU A 891 22.40 6.65 22.72
CA LEU A 891 22.04 6.26 21.36
C LEU A 891 23.25 5.63 20.64
N ASP A 892 24.44 6.22 20.71
CA ASP A 892 25.65 5.63 20.13
C ASP A 892 25.89 4.22 20.70
N THR A 893 25.69 4.03 22.01
CA THR A 893 25.78 2.72 22.67
C THR A 893 24.73 1.75 22.15
N PHE A 894 23.48 2.20 22.01
CA PHE A 894 22.38 1.40 21.46
C PHE A 894 22.68 0.89 20.04
N PHE A 895 23.19 1.74 19.15
CA PHE A 895 23.55 1.35 17.78
C PHE A 895 24.85 0.52 17.67
N THR A 896 25.59 0.32 18.77
CA THR A 896 26.89 -0.40 18.77
C THR A 896 26.91 -1.63 19.67
N THR A 897 26.02 -1.73 20.65
CA THR A 897 25.79 -2.94 21.44
C THR A 897 25.14 -3.99 20.55
N ARG A 898 25.81 -5.13 20.37
CA ARG A 898 25.36 -6.19 19.46
C ARG A 898 24.11 -6.87 19.98
N ALA A 899 23.14 -7.06 19.09
CA ALA A 899 21.91 -7.77 19.41
C ALA A 899 22.23 -9.22 19.82
N GLY A 900 21.62 -9.67 20.91
CA GLY A 900 21.74 -11.04 21.41
C GLY A 900 20.59 -11.94 20.96
N LEU A 901 20.62 -13.19 21.41
CA LEU A 901 19.51 -14.15 21.26
C LEU A 901 18.84 -14.44 22.62
N ASP A 902 18.99 -13.54 23.60
CA ASP A 902 18.41 -13.71 24.93
C ASP A 902 16.92 -13.37 24.94
N GLY A 903 16.11 -14.38 24.69
CA GLY A 903 14.66 -14.29 24.70
C GLY A 903 14.00 -13.99 26.05
N GLY A 904 14.77 -13.92 27.14
CA GLY A 904 14.29 -13.60 28.48
C GLY A 904 13.04 -14.42 28.88
N SER A 905 11.93 -13.74 29.20
CA SER A 905 10.69 -14.42 29.64
C SER A 905 9.91 -15.07 28.50
N TYR A 906 10.18 -14.70 27.25
CA TYR A 906 9.51 -15.26 26.08
C TYR A 906 10.17 -16.56 25.60
N GLY A 907 11.45 -16.77 25.91
CA GLY A 907 12.24 -17.81 25.24
C GLY A 907 12.46 -17.47 23.76
N GLY A 908 12.46 -18.46 22.86
CA GLY A 908 12.71 -18.20 21.43
C GLY A 908 11.46 -17.77 20.65
N ILE A 909 11.26 -16.46 20.47
CA ILE A 909 10.26 -15.88 19.54
C ILE A 909 10.96 -15.35 18.28
N HIS A 910 10.25 -15.20 17.15
CA HIS A 910 10.86 -14.90 15.85
C HIS A 910 11.57 -13.53 15.84
N GLU A 911 11.04 -12.56 16.57
CA GLU A 911 11.49 -11.18 16.69
C GLU A 911 12.89 -11.10 17.32
N VAL A 912 13.22 -12.00 18.26
CA VAL A 912 14.58 -12.10 18.85
C VAL A 912 15.60 -12.47 17.78
N TYR A 913 15.25 -13.41 16.90
CA TYR A 913 16.12 -13.85 15.82
C TYR A 913 16.23 -12.80 14.73
N GLU A 914 15.13 -12.13 14.39
CA GLU A 914 15.09 -11.04 13.41
C GLU A 914 15.91 -9.83 13.85
N ALA A 915 15.81 -9.45 15.12
CA ALA A 915 16.66 -8.44 15.76
C ALA A 915 18.15 -8.73 15.55
N LYS A 916 18.56 -9.99 15.76
CA LYS A 916 19.93 -10.43 15.51
C LYS A 916 20.31 -10.32 14.03
N MET A 917 19.39 -10.66 13.12
CA MET A 917 19.62 -10.53 11.67
C MET A 917 19.74 -9.08 11.23
N VAL A 918 18.94 -8.17 11.81
CA VAL A 918 19.04 -6.73 11.55
C VAL A 918 20.45 -6.23 11.88
N ASP A 919 21.00 -6.61 13.04
CA ASP A 919 22.38 -6.25 13.39
C ASP A 919 23.41 -6.88 12.44
N ASP A 920 23.26 -8.16 12.08
CA ASP A 920 24.19 -8.83 11.15
C ASP A 920 24.20 -8.21 9.75
N LEU A 921 23.04 -7.79 9.25
CA LEU A 921 22.89 -7.22 7.90
C LEU A 921 23.26 -5.74 7.86
N ALA A 922 22.76 -4.94 8.80
CA ALA A 922 22.89 -3.48 8.77
C ALA A 922 23.98 -2.93 9.69
N ASN A 923 24.49 -3.73 10.63
CA ASN A 923 25.47 -3.34 11.64
C ASN A 923 24.97 -2.17 12.51
N VAL A 924 23.81 -2.37 13.12
CA VAL A 924 23.05 -1.34 13.86
C VAL A 924 22.75 -1.73 15.33
N GLY A 925 23.40 -2.77 15.85
CA GLY A 925 23.33 -3.13 17.26
C GLY A 925 21.92 -3.48 17.74
N GLU A 926 21.50 -2.90 18.87
CA GLU A 926 20.17 -3.09 19.46
C GLU A 926 19.07 -2.30 18.73
N TYR A 927 19.35 -1.64 17.60
CA TYR A 927 18.30 -1.12 16.72
C TYR A 927 17.61 -2.25 15.97
N GLN A 928 16.65 -2.87 16.65
CA GLN A 928 15.85 -4.01 16.21
C GLN A 928 14.77 -3.59 15.20
N HIS A 929 15.17 -3.09 14.02
CA HIS A 929 14.27 -2.55 12.98
C HIS A 929 13.17 -3.51 12.51
N SER A 930 13.25 -4.78 12.88
CA SER A 930 12.23 -5.78 12.60
C SER A 930 10.96 -5.64 13.43
N ASN A 931 10.94 -4.73 14.42
CA ASN A 931 9.79 -4.54 15.31
C ASN A 931 9.62 -3.05 15.70
N GLN A 932 8.39 -2.65 15.98
CA GLN A 932 7.87 -1.29 16.09
C GLN A 932 8.46 -0.40 17.21
N PRO A 933 8.79 -0.90 18.43
CA PRO A 933 9.19 -0.04 19.56
C PRO A 933 10.40 0.86 19.27
N VAL A 934 11.26 0.47 18.33
CA VAL A 934 12.49 1.20 18.03
C VAL A 934 12.38 2.12 16.82
N HIS A 935 11.30 2.09 16.04
CA HIS A 935 11.23 2.77 14.74
C HIS A 935 11.50 4.28 14.80
N HIS A 936 11.15 4.95 15.91
CA HIS A 936 11.45 6.37 16.14
C HIS A 936 12.87 6.62 16.68
N SER A 937 13.57 5.62 17.22
CA SER A 937 14.83 5.79 17.98
C SER A 937 15.97 6.42 17.17
N ILE A 938 16.06 6.18 15.85
CA ILE A 938 17.04 6.87 14.98
C ILE A 938 16.81 8.38 15.01
N TYR A 939 15.55 8.82 15.03
CA TYR A 939 15.17 10.23 15.02
C TYR A 939 15.33 10.90 16.39
N MET A 940 15.63 10.14 17.45
CA MET A 940 15.95 10.71 18.77
C MET A 940 17.32 11.40 18.80
N TYR A 941 18.18 11.17 17.81
CA TYR A 941 19.38 11.99 17.59
C TYR A 941 19.05 13.46 17.31
N ASN A 942 17.85 13.78 16.79
CA ASN A 942 17.42 15.15 16.57
C ASN A 942 17.25 15.89 17.90
N TYR A 943 16.64 15.27 18.91
CA TYR A 943 16.57 15.81 20.28
C TYR A 943 17.96 15.92 20.93
N ALA A 944 18.86 14.95 20.65
CA ALA A 944 20.24 15.00 21.11
C ALA A 944 21.09 16.10 20.43
N GLY A 945 20.57 16.77 19.39
CA GLY A 945 21.32 17.79 18.65
C GLY A 945 22.40 17.25 17.74
N SER A 946 22.24 16.02 17.28
CA SER A 946 23.23 15.33 16.48
C SER A 946 22.59 14.57 15.30
N PRO A 947 21.75 15.23 14.47
CA PRO A 947 20.99 14.55 13.42
C PRO A 947 21.90 13.78 12.45
N SER A 948 23.10 14.28 12.15
CA SER A 948 24.07 13.60 11.29
C SER A 948 24.47 12.21 11.81
N SER A 949 24.46 11.97 13.12
CA SER A 949 24.73 10.64 13.70
C SER A 949 23.63 9.63 13.34
N GLY A 950 22.36 10.05 13.40
CA GLY A 950 21.23 9.22 13.00
C GLY A 950 21.15 8.98 11.50
N GLN A 951 21.48 9.99 10.68
CA GLN A 951 21.44 9.91 9.21
C GLN A 951 22.28 8.76 8.65
N LYS A 952 23.44 8.46 9.25
CA LYS A 952 24.20 7.27 8.88
C LYS A 952 23.35 6.01 9.07
N TYR A 953 22.85 5.73 10.28
CA TYR A 953 22.10 4.49 10.53
C TYR A 953 20.81 4.41 9.72
N LEU A 954 20.10 5.53 9.53
CA LEU A 954 18.91 5.63 8.67
C LEU A 954 19.18 5.07 7.26
N ARG A 955 20.27 5.53 6.66
CA ARG A 955 20.68 5.13 5.32
C ARG A 955 21.08 3.65 5.25
N ASP A 956 21.78 3.12 6.27
CA ASP A 956 22.15 1.69 6.31
C ASP A 956 20.92 0.79 6.42
N VAL A 957 19.94 1.20 7.23
CA VAL A 957 18.66 0.48 7.39
C VAL A 957 17.90 0.43 6.06
N MET A 958 17.71 1.58 5.41
CA MET A 958 16.98 1.65 4.14
C MET A 958 17.68 0.89 3.01
N ASP A 959 19.01 0.91 2.96
CA ASP A 959 19.79 0.27 1.88
C ASP A 959 19.93 -1.25 2.07
N LYS A 960 19.78 -1.78 3.30
CA LYS A 960 20.16 -3.17 3.61
C LYS A 960 19.04 -4.06 4.15
N LEU A 961 17.90 -3.49 4.57
CA LEU A 961 16.82 -4.24 5.21
C LEU A 961 15.52 -4.30 4.41
N TYR A 962 15.49 -3.68 3.21
CA TYR A 962 14.35 -3.68 2.31
C TYR A 962 14.72 -4.30 0.96
N PHE A 963 13.95 -5.29 0.52
CA PHE A 963 14.24 -6.08 -0.69
C PHE A 963 13.07 -6.06 -1.65
N THR A 964 13.32 -6.29 -2.95
CA THR A 964 12.27 -6.29 -3.99
C THR A 964 11.33 -7.50 -3.91
N GLY A 965 11.78 -8.59 -3.29
CA GLY A 965 11.11 -9.88 -3.28
C GLY A 965 11.25 -10.68 -4.57
N PHE A 966 12.19 -10.29 -5.44
CA PHE A 966 12.58 -11.06 -6.61
C PHE A 966 13.95 -11.71 -6.41
N GLY A 967 14.08 -12.94 -6.92
CA GLY A 967 15.36 -13.61 -7.08
C GLY A 967 16.17 -13.03 -8.24
N ALA A 968 17.43 -13.46 -8.36
CA ALA A 968 18.31 -13.06 -9.46
C ALA A 968 17.81 -13.51 -10.85
N ASP A 969 16.93 -14.50 -10.88
CA ASP A 969 16.23 -15.00 -12.07
C ASP A 969 14.98 -14.18 -12.43
N GLY A 970 14.64 -13.15 -11.64
CA GLY A 970 13.45 -12.32 -11.83
C GLY A 970 12.15 -12.97 -11.37
N VAL A 971 12.21 -14.14 -10.74
CA VAL A 971 11.04 -14.83 -10.18
C VAL A 971 10.83 -14.37 -8.75
N SER A 972 9.57 -14.18 -8.33
CA SER A 972 9.31 -13.80 -6.95
C SER A 972 9.72 -14.91 -5.98
N ASN A 973 10.44 -14.54 -4.93
CA ASN A 973 10.85 -15.44 -3.84
C ASN A 973 10.21 -15.07 -2.50
N GLY A 974 9.37 -14.03 -2.47
CA GLY A 974 8.66 -13.60 -1.27
C GLY A 974 9.50 -12.96 -0.18
N HIS A 975 10.81 -12.73 -0.37
CA HIS A 975 11.58 -11.85 0.54
C HIS A 975 11.04 -10.41 0.43
N GLY A 976 11.23 -9.55 1.43
CA GLY A 976 10.74 -8.18 1.30
C GLY A 976 11.18 -7.27 2.43
N TYR A 977 11.05 -7.77 3.65
CA TYR A 977 11.35 -7.10 4.90
C TYR A 977 12.26 -8.00 5.76
N ILE A 978 12.76 -7.46 6.87
CA ILE A 978 13.34 -8.24 7.97
C ILE A 978 12.44 -7.95 9.17
N GLY A 979 11.54 -8.87 9.49
CA GLY A 979 10.44 -8.63 10.44
C GLY A 979 9.06 -8.59 9.79
N ASP A 980 8.03 -8.41 10.60
CA ASP A 980 6.63 -8.30 10.16
C ASP A 980 6.36 -6.93 9.55
N GLU A 981 5.46 -6.87 8.56
CA GLU A 981 5.11 -5.63 7.86
C GLU A 981 4.12 -4.77 8.65
N ASP A 982 3.25 -5.45 9.41
CA ASP A 982 2.26 -4.92 10.36
C ASP A 982 1.36 -3.80 9.82
N ASN A 983 0.47 -4.19 8.91
CA ASN A 983 -0.65 -3.38 8.42
C ASN A 983 -0.23 -2.02 7.84
N GLY A 984 0.92 -1.97 7.17
CA GLY A 984 1.44 -0.76 6.58
C GLY A 984 2.47 -0.01 7.42
N GLU A 985 2.74 -0.41 8.67
CA GLU A 985 3.60 0.34 9.60
C GLU A 985 5.03 0.43 9.08
N GLN A 986 5.67 -0.71 8.79
CA GLN A 986 7.06 -0.73 8.34
C GLN A 986 7.17 -0.16 6.91
N SER A 987 6.14 -0.35 6.10
CA SER A 987 6.04 0.27 4.78
C SER A 987 5.96 1.79 4.84
N ALA A 988 5.13 2.34 5.73
CA ALA A 988 4.98 3.77 5.92
C ALA A 988 6.24 4.39 6.54
N TRP A 989 6.95 3.64 7.39
CA TRP A 989 8.27 4.03 7.89
C TRP A 989 9.23 4.29 6.74
N TYR A 990 9.32 3.38 5.77
CA TYR A 990 10.18 3.54 4.60
C TYR A 990 9.77 4.74 3.76
N VAL A 991 8.47 4.92 3.49
CA VAL A 991 7.95 6.02 2.66
C VAL A 991 8.27 7.39 3.29
N LEU A 992 7.97 7.58 4.58
CA LEU A 992 8.25 8.82 5.30
C LEU A 992 9.77 9.08 5.37
N SER A 993 10.55 8.06 5.72
CA SER A 993 12.01 8.15 5.76
C SER A 993 12.62 8.48 4.40
N ALA A 994 12.03 7.96 3.30
CA ALA A 994 12.47 8.26 1.93
C ALA A 994 12.19 9.70 1.51
N MET A 995 11.08 10.30 2.00
CA MET A 995 10.83 11.74 1.90
C MET A 995 11.86 12.56 2.71
N GLY A 996 12.51 11.94 3.69
CA GLY A 996 13.57 12.54 4.50
C GLY A 996 13.10 13.09 5.84
N PHE A 997 11.92 12.71 6.33
CA PHE A 997 11.40 13.12 7.62
C PHE A 997 10.47 12.07 8.27
N TYR A 998 10.29 12.14 9.59
CA TYR A 998 9.55 11.15 10.37
C TYR A 998 8.75 11.78 11.52
N PRO A 999 7.50 11.33 11.79
CA PRO A 999 6.67 11.82 12.89
C PRO A 999 7.13 11.29 14.25
N VAL A 1000 8.27 11.77 14.76
CA VAL A 1000 8.90 11.24 15.98
C VAL A 1000 7.97 11.25 17.21
N SER A 1001 7.10 12.25 17.32
CA SER A 1001 6.11 12.40 18.39
C SER A 1001 4.75 12.77 17.80
N MET A 1002 3.84 11.81 17.74
CA MET A 1002 2.42 12.05 17.45
C MET A 1002 1.75 12.89 18.55
N GLY A 1003 0.59 13.49 18.23
CA GLY A 1003 -0.15 14.41 19.12
C GLY A 1003 0.32 15.85 19.02
N ARG A 1004 1.29 16.10 18.14
CA ARG A 1004 1.85 17.40 17.80
C ARG A 1004 2.23 17.39 16.31
N PRO A 1005 1.89 18.45 15.56
CA PRO A 1005 2.05 18.48 14.11
C PRO A 1005 3.51 18.75 13.67
N GLU A 1006 4.47 17.92 14.10
CA GLU A 1006 5.90 18.03 13.79
C GLU A 1006 6.47 16.74 13.17
N TYR A 1007 7.45 16.88 12.28
CA TYR A 1007 8.21 15.79 11.68
C TYR A 1007 9.71 16.04 11.85
N ALA A 1008 10.44 15.13 12.50
CA ALA A 1008 11.89 15.19 12.61
C ALA A 1008 12.53 14.91 11.24
N ILE A 1009 13.48 15.74 10.81
CA ILE A 1009 14.19 15.57 9.54
C ILE A 1009 15.29 14.51 9.71
N GLY A 1010 15.29 13.52 8.83
CA GLY A 1010 16.35 12.53 8.68
C GLY A 1010 17.29 12.91 7.54
N ALA A 1011 17.26 12.12 6.46
CA ALA A 1011 17.93 12.40 5.18
C ALA A 1011 17.07 11.83 4.04
N PRO A 1012 16.86 12.57 2.93
CA PRO A 1012 16.07 12.08 1.80
C PRO A 1012 16.74 10.88 1.13
N TYR A 1013 15.95 10.06 0.42
CA TYR A 1013 16.47 8.86 -0.24
C TYR A 1013 16.72 8.99 -1.74
N PHE A 1014 15.93 9.81 -2.42
CA PHE A 1014 15.98 9.94 -3.87
C PHE A 1014 16.51 11.31 -4.29
N PRO A 1015 17.18 11.42 -5.45
CA PRO A 1015 17.65 12.70 -5.98
C PRO A 1015 16.54 13.74 -6.11
N LYS A 1016 15.33 13.30 -6.44
CA LYS A 1016 14.12 14.12 -6.38
C LYS A 1016 12.89 13.27 -6.12
N MET A 1017 12.05 13.75 -5.22
CA MET A 1017 10.74 13.19 -4.93
C MET A 1017 9.69 14.29 -5.00
N THR A 1018 8.61 14.05 -5.74
CA THR A 1018 7.43 14.91 -5.79
C THR A 1018 6.28 14.18 -5.12
N VAL A 1019 5.72 14.78 -4.06
CA VAL A 1019 4.56 14.27 -3.34
C VAL A 1019 3.34 15.13 -3.67
N GLN A 1020 2.31 14.53 -4.24
CA GLN A 1020 1.00 15.17 -4.41
C GLN A 1020 0.23 15.03 -3.10
N LEU A 1021 -0.19 16.17 -2.57
CA LEU A 1021 -0.92 16.25 -1.30
C LEU A 1021 -2.35 16.69 -1.60
N LYS A 1022 -3.32 16.14 -0.87
CA LYS A 1022 -4.66 16.71 -0.77
C LYS A 1022 -4.76 17.35 0.61
N ASN A 1023 -4.82 18.68 0.69
CA ASN A 1023 -5.00 19.34 1.99
C ASN A 1023 -6.40 19.04 2.55
N ILE A 1024 -6.70 19.51 3.77
CA ILE A 1024 -8.00 19.23 4.42
C ILE A 1024 -9.20 19.80 3.65
N LYS A 1025 -8.99 20.84 2.82
CA LYS A 1025 -10.02 21.40 1.95
C LYS A 1025 -10.23 20.60 0.66
N GLY A 1026 -9.44 19.54 0.44
CA GLY A 1026 -9.44 18.73 -0.78
C GLY A 1026 -8.67 19.37 -1.93
N GLU A 1027 -7.92 20.44 -1.71
CA GLU A 1027 -7.11 21.10 -2.73
C GLU A 1027 -5.84 20.29 -3.00
N LEU A 1028 -5.50 20.11 -4.28
CA LEU A 1028 -4.23 19.51 -4.68
C LEU A 1028 -3.09 20.49 -4.42
N LYS A 1029 -2.14 20.06 -3.60
CA LYS A 1029 -0.88 20.74 -3.31
C LYS A 1029 0.29 19.84 -3.71
N LYS A 1030 1.49 20.40 -3.71
CA LYS A 1030 2.70 19.68 -4.09
C LYS A 1030 3.80 19.94 -3.08
N LEU A 1031 4.37 18.86 -2.54
CA LEU A 1031 5.62 18.87 -1.80
C LEU A 1031 6.72 18.36 -2.74
N VAL A 1032 7.71 19.20 -3.02
CA VAL A 1032 8.88 18.87 -3.85
C VAL A 1032 10.08 18.72 -2.93
N ILE A 1033 10.79 17.61 -3.05
CA ILE A 1033 11.95 17.28 -2.23
C ILE A 1033 13.11 17.09 -3.20
N ASN A 1034 14.06 18.03 -3.18
CA ASN A 1034 15.21 18.05 -4.06
C ASN A 1034 16.47 17.69 -3.27
N ALA A 1035 17.20 16.68 -3.71
CA ALA A 1035 18.46 16.24 -3.12
C ALA A 1035 19.41 15.71 -4.22
N PRO A 1036 19.74 16.51 -5.25
CA PRO A 1036 20.35 16.01 -6.50
C PRO A 1036 21.68 15.27 -6.32
N ASN A 1037 22.41 15.57 -5.24
CA ASN A 1037 23.69 14.95 -4.92
C ASN A 1037 23.57 13.73 -3.98
N VAL A 1038 22.37 13.33 -3.55
CA VAL A 1038 22.20 12.18 -2.65
C VAL A 1038 22.74 10.90 -3.31
N SER A 1039 23.49 10.12 -2.54
CA SER A 1039 24.05 8.85 -2.99
C SER A 1039 24.44 7.97 -1.81
N SER A 1040 24.93 6.76 -2.07
CA SER A 1040 25.52 5.89 -1.05
C SER A 1040 26.74 6.52 -0.35
N SER A 1041 27.39 7.51 -0.97
CA SER A 1041 28.48 8.28 -0.36
C SER A 1041 27.96 9.57 0.28
N ASN A 1042 27.10 10.32 -0.41
CA ASN A 1042 26.57 11.60 0.05
C ASN A 1042 25.31 11.39 0.91
N ARG A 1043 25.54 10.95 2.15
CA ARG A 1043 24.51 10.49 3.09
C ARG A 1043 24.11 11.53 4.14
N TYR A 1044 24.83 12.64 4.26
CA TYR A 1044 24.64 13.62 5.32
C TYR A 1044 24.08 14.93 4.78
N VAL A 1045 23.07 15.46 5.48
CA VAL A 1045 22.50 16.78 5.18
C VAL A 1045 23.50 17.86 5.59
N GLN A 1046 23.86 18.74 4.65
CA GLN A 1046 24.76 19.88 4.86
C GLN A 1046 23.97 21.17 5.12
N SER A 1047 22.87 21.35 4.40
CA SER A 1047 21.93 22.46 4.58
C SER A 1047 20.54 22.07 4.05
N VAL A 1048 19.50 22.73 4.55
CA VAL A 1048 18.12 22.59 4.07
C VAL A 1048 17.54 23.97 3.80
N LYS A 1049 16.78 24.11 2.72
CA LYS A 1049 15.89 25.25 2.50
C LYS A 1049 14.45 24.80 2.43
N LEU A 1050 13.56 25.52 3.10
CA LEU A 1050 12.11 25.41 2.97
C LEU A 1050 11.62 26.61 2.16
N ASN A 1051 11.04 26.36 0.98
CA ASN A 1051 10.56 27.39 0.06
C ASN A 1051 11.62 28.47 -0.23
N GLY A 1052 12.86 28.04 -0.47
CA GLY A 1052 14.00 28.92 -0.73
C GLY A 1052 14.63 29.60 0.49
N THR A 1053 14.01 29.50 1.67
CA THR A 1053 14.52 30.07 2.92
C THR A 1053 15.33 29.05 3.70
N ALA A 1054 16.51 29.43 4.18
CA ALA A 1054 17.37 28.55 4.97
C ALA A 1054 16.65 28.06 6.24
N LEU A 1055 16.71 26.75 6.49
CA LEU A 1055 16.11 26.10 7.64
C LEU A 1055 17.22 25.51 8.51
N THR A 1056 17.40 26.01 9.73
CA THR A 1056 18.39 25.47 10.69
C THR A 1056 17.79 24.39 11.57
N ARG A 1057 16.49 24.50 11.91
CA ARG A 1057 15.80 23.49 12.70
C ARG A 1057 15.74 22.15 11.98
N ASN A 1058 15.93 21.07 12.73
CA ASN A 1058 15.97 19.69 12.27
C ASN A 1058 14.58 19.02 12.30
N TYR A 1059 13.51 19.81 12.21
CA TYR A 1059 12.13 19.36 12.12
C TYR A 1059 11.31 20.27 11.19
N LEU A 1060 10.17 19.75 10.74
CA LEU A 1060 9.19 20.41 9.86
C LEU A 1060 7.84 20.45 10.56
N LEU A 1061 7.04 21.48 10.32
CA LEU A 1061 5.66 21.54 10.78
C LEU A 1061 4.73 20.93 9.73
N HIS A 1062 3.66 20.28 10.18
CA HIS A 1062 2.65 19.74 9.27
C HIS A 1062 2.03 20.82 8.38
N SER A 1063 1.75 22.01 8.94
CA SER A 1063 1.18 23.13 8.19
C SER A 1063 2.09 23.63 7.06
N GLU A 1064 3.41 23.49 7.20
CA GLU A 1064 4.37 23.86 6.16
C GLU A 1064 4.39 22.86 5.02
N LEU A 1065 4.09 21.58 5.30
CA LEU A 1065 4.07 20.53 4.29
C LEU A 1065 2.70 20.44 3.60
N ALA A 1066 1.62 20.43 4.38
CA ALA A 1066 0.26 20.19 3.92
C ALA A 1066 -0.25 21.23 2.90
N GLU A 1067 0.25 22.47 2.97
CA GLU A 1067 -0.08 23.54 2.01
C GLU A 1067 0.81 23.55 0.76
N GLY A 1068 1.71 22.57 0.63
CA GLY A 1068 2.70 22.47 -0.42
C GLY A 1068 4.00 23.21 -0.06
N ALA A 1069 5.13 22.61 -0.42
CA ALA A 1069 6.44 23.14 -0.12
C ALA A 1069 7.49 22.66 -1.12
N THR A 1070 8.62 23.35 -1.17
CA THR A 1070 9.87 22.86 -1.75
C THR A 1070 10.90 22.74 -0.65
N LEU A 1071 11.44 21.53 -0.47
CA LEU A 1071 12.54 21.21 0.42
C LEU A 1071 13.79 20.97 -0.43
N ASP A 1072 14.77 21.87 -0.35
CA ASP A 1072 16.05 21.72 -1.04
C ASP A 1072 17.12 21.26 -0.04
N PHE A 1073 17.58 20.02 -0.21
CA PHE A 1073 18.63 19.40 0.59
C PHE A 1073 19.96 19.48 -0.14
N GLU A 1074 20.95 20.07 0.52
CA GLU A 1074 22.35 19.93 0.13
C GLU A 1074 22.93 18.70 0.82
N MET A 1075 23.34 17.69 0.03
CA MET A 1075 23.88 16.43 0.53
C MET A 1075 25.41 16.39 0.41
N GLY A 1076 26.08 15.81 1.40
CA GLY A 1076 27.54 15.68 1.43
C GLY A 1076 28.02 14.38 2.06
N PRO A 1077 29.31 14.02 1.86
CA PRO A 1077 29.86 12.75 2.30
C PRO A 1077 30.28 12.72 3.78
N ASN A 1078 30.36 13.88 4.43
CA ASN A 1078 30.80 14.01 5.82
C ASN A 1078 29.68 14.55 6.72
N PRO A 1079 29.63 14.15 8.02
CA PRO A 1079 28.75 14.78 9.00
C PRO A 1079 28.92 16.30 9.02
N SER A 1080 27.81 17.03 9.16
CA SER A 1080 27.78 18.50 9.20
C SER A 1080 27.37 19.03 10.58
N GLN A 1081 27.38 20.36 10.75
CA GLN A 1081 26.87 21.03 11.96
C GLN A 1081 25.41 21.50 11.83
N TRP A 1082 24.73 21.15 10.73
CA TRP A 1082 23.34 21.53 10.50
C TRP A 1082 22.41 20.88 11.55
N GLY A 1083 21.46 21.65 12.08
CA GLY A 1083 20.44 21.13 13.01
C GLY A 1083 20.96 20.75 14.40
N THR A 1084 22.09 21.31 14.84
CA THR A 1084 22.72 20.98 16.13
C THR A 1084 22.41 21.97 17.25
N GLY A 1085 21.89 23.17 16.92
CA GLY A 1085 21.57 24.22 17.88
C GLY A 1085 20.54 23.78 18.93
N VAL A 1086 20.54 24.45 20.08
CA VAL A 1086 19.60 24.14 21.18
C VAL A 1086 18.14 24.42 20.79
N ASN A 1087 17.91 25.39 19.90
CA ASN A 1087 16.59 25.75 19.39
C ASN A 1087 16.26 25.08 18.05
N ASP A 1088 17.17 24.25 17.52
CA ASP A 1088 16.97 23.56 16.25
C ASP A 1088 16.23 22.22 16.41
N VAL A 1089 16.01 21.75 17.65
CA VAL A 1089 15.42 20.42 17.93
C VAL A 1089 13.89 20.43 17.91
N PRO A 1090 13.23 19.27 17.73
CA PRO A 1090 11.77 19.20 17.85
C PRO A 1090 11.33 19.64 19.25
N THR A 1091 10.08 20.07 19.38
CA THR A 1091 9.63 20.64 20.66
C THR A 1091 9.43 19.55 21.73
N SER A 1092 9.41 19.92 23.01
CA SER A 1092 9.28 19.00 24.15
C SER A 1092 8.40 19.59 25.25
N ILE A 1093 7.79 18.75 26.09
CA ILE A 1093 7.01 19.23 27.25
C ILE A 1093 7.95 19.94 28.24
N THR A 1094 9.04 19.28 28.61
CA THR A 1094 10.08 19.83 29.47
C THR A 1094 10.95 20.81 28.69
N GLN A 1095 11.21 21.95 29.31
CA GLN A 1095 12.06 23.01 28.78
C GLN A 1095 13.34 23.14 29.62
N GLY A 1096 14.46 23.48 29.00
CA GLY A 1096 15.75 23.62 29.68
C GLY A 1096 16.38 22.29 30.10
N ASP A 1097 17.15 22.33 31.20
CA ASP A 1097 18.03 21.25 31.66
C ASP A 1097 17.50 20.47 32.89
N LYS A 1098 16.33 20.86 33.41
CA LYS A 1098 15.72 20.19 34.57
C LYS A 1098 15.09 18.86 34.17
N LYS A 1099 15.20 17.86 35.04
CA LYS A 1099 14.49 16.59 34.88
C LYS A 1099 12.98 16.81 35.03
N PRO A 1100 12.15 16.09 34.24
CA PRO A 1100 10.71 16.10 34.46
C PRO A 1100 10.39 15.68 35.89
N THR A 1101 9.51 16.44 36.53
CA THR A 1101 9.08 16.18 37.91
C THR A 1101 7.56 16.10 37.91
N PRO A 1102 6.98 14.92 37.64
CA PRO A 1102 5.53 14.74 37.71
C PRO A 1102 5.05 14.98 39.15
N LEU A 1103 3.85 15.55 39.27
CA LEU A 1103 3.09 15.60 40.53
C LEU A 1103 2.88 14.18 41.03
N LYS A 1104 3.04 13.99 42.33
CA LYS A 1104 2.84 12.71 43.00
C LYS A 1104 1.51 12.74 43.74
N SER A 1105 0.84 11.60 43.79
CA SER A 1105 -0.20 11.44 44.81
C SER A 1105 0.44 11.53 46.20
N LEU A 1106 -0.18 12.34 47.06
CA LEU A 1106 0.15 12.52 48.47
C LEU A 1106 -0.55 11.50 49.38
N LEU A 1107 -1.51 10.72 48.86
CA LEU A 1107 -2.25 9.68 49.57
C LEU A 1107 -1.90 8.28 49.00
N PRO A 1108 -1.90 7.20 49.80
CA PRO A 1108 -1.88 7.14 51.27
C PRO A 1108 -0.47 7.25 51.88
N ILE A 1109 0.56 7.62 51.10
CA ILE A 1109 1.96 7.52 51.54
C ILE A 1109 2.16 8.34 52.81
N GLY A 1110 2.39 7.62 53.93
CA GLY A 1110 3.21 7.97 55.11
C GLY A 1110 2.84 9.23 55.89
N ASN A 1111 2.65 10.35 55.21
CA ASN A 1111 2.58 11.70 55.74
C ASN A 1111 1.16 12.18 56.01
N TYR A 1112 0.11 11.53 55.52
CA TYR A 1112 -1.28 11.93 55.82
C TYR A 1112 -2.03 10.83 56.59
N ASN A 1113 -2.79 11.23 57.60
CA ASN A 1113 -3.87 10.46 58.20
C ASN A 1113 -5.15 10.85 57.49
N VAL A 1114 -5.92 9.86 57.04
CA VAL A 1114 -7.23 10.11 56.45
C VAL A 1114 -8.33 9.73 57.44
N THR A 1115 -9.26 10.66 57.65
CA THR A 1115 -10.49 10.46 58.41
C THR A 1115 -11.68 10.74 57.49
N ALA A 1116 -12.85 10.26 57.88
CA ALA A 1116 -14.07 10.48 57.10
C ALA A 1116 -15.28 10.54 58.04
N SER A 1117 -16.39 11.05 57.54
CA SER A 1117 -17.66 11.13 58.29
C SER A 1117 -18.22 9.75 58.69
N THR A 1118 -17.82 8.68 58.01
CA THR A 1118 -18.09 7.28 58.38
C THR A 1118 -16.76 6.57 58.58
N ASP A 1119 -16.56 5.93 59.73
CA ASP A 1119 -15.31 5.20 60.03
C ASP A 1119 -15.20 3.85 59.32
N ALA A 1120 -16.32 3.18 59.05
CA ALA A 1120 -16.34 1.91 58.35
C ALA A 1120 -15.76 2.07 56.93
N ALA A 1121 -14.83 1.17 56.56
CA ALA A 1121 -14.21 1.15 55.24
C ALA A 1121 -13.53 2.46 54.79
N LYS A 1122 -13.25 3.42 55.70
CA LYS A 1122 -12.61 4.70 55.35
C LYS A 1122 -11.24 4.54 54.70
N ALA A 1123 -10.55 3.43 54.98
CA ALA A 1123 -9.25 3.13 54.38
C ALA A 1123 -9.33 2.91 52.85
N ASN A 1124 -10.51 2.57 52.35
CA ASN A 1124 -10.72 2.24 50.95
C ASN A 1124 -10.63 3.47 50.03
N VAL A 1125 -10.81 4.71 50.52
CA VAL A 1125 -10.71 5.91 49.65
C VAL A 1125 -9.27 6.34 49.33
N PHE A 1126 -8.29 5.52 49.70
CA PHE A 1126 -6.87 5.77 49.49
C PHE A 1126 -6.04 4.47 49.47
N ASP A 1127 -6.66 3.30 49.21
CA ASP A 1127 -5.95 2.02 49.18
C ASP A 1127 -5.27 1.73 47.83
N ARG A 1128 -5.32 2.72 46.92
CA ARG A 1128 -4.83 2.72 45.55
C ARG A 1128 -5.53 1.69 44.67
N THR A 1129 -6.83 1.51 44.85
CA THR A 1129 -7.64 0.69 43.96
C THR A 1129 -9.05 1.23 43.77
N SER A 1130 -9.52 1.25 42.53
CA SER A 1130 -10.92 1.56 42.24
C SER A 1130 -11.87 0.39 42.51
N SER A 1131 -11.36 -0.74 43.01
CA SER A 1131 -12.15 -1.97 43.27
C SER A 1131 -12.81 -1.99 44.64
N THR A 1132 -12.39 -1.12 45.56
CA THR A 1132 -12.99 -0.98 46.89
C THR A 1132 -13.80 0.33 46.93
N LYS A 1133 -14.52 0.55 48.03
CA LYS A 1133 -15.29 1.79 48.21
C LYS A 1133 -15.48 2.16 49.68
N TRP A 1134 -15.77 3.43 49.89
CA TRP A 1134 -16.31 4.00 51.11
C TRP A 1134 -17.68 4.60 50.84
N ASP A 1135 -18.57 4.52 51.84
CA ASP A 1135 -19.91 5.06 51.79
C ASP A 1135 -20.08 6.16 52.84
N SER A 1136 -20.61 7.30 52.43
CA SER A 1136 -20.96 8.40 53.32
C SER A 1136 -22.18 8.05 54.20
N PRO A 1137 -22.38 8.74 55.34
CA PRO A 1137 -23.57 8.53 56.14
C PRO A 1137 -24.83 8.95 55.36
N ALA A 1138 -25.95 8.28 55.60
CA ALA A 1138 -27.25 8.72 55.13
C ALA A 1138 -27.80 9.85 56.03
N GLY A 1139 -28.44 10.86 55.44
CA GLY A 1139 -29.13 11.94 56.18
C GLY A 1139 -28.24 13.09 56.66
N SER A 1140 -26.94 13.10 56.31
CA SER A 1140 -26.02 14.22 56.58
C SER A 1140 -24.98 14.34 55.46
N ALA A 1141 -24.32 15.50 55.35
CA ALA A 1141 -23.28 15.71 54.35
C ALA A 1141 -22.04 14.85 54.67
N GLY A 1142 -21.66 14.00 53.73
CA GLY A 1142 -20.44 13.19 53.81
C GLY A 1142 -19.18 14.03 53.64
N TRP A 1143 -18.08 13.64 54.29
CA TRP A 1143 -16.77 14.25 54.04
C TRP A 1143 -15.63 13.27 54.22
N ILE A 1144 -14.54 13.50 53.49
CA ILE A 1144 -13.23 12.83 53.60
C ILE A 1144 -12.19 13.89 53.91
N GLU A 1145 -11.36 13.69 54.93
CA GLU A 1145 -10.29 14.61 55.34
C GLU A 1145 -8.94 13.90 55.33
N ALA A 1146 -7.94 14.54 54.72
CA ALA A 1146 -6.54 14.14 54.79
C ALA A 1146 -5.75 15.18 55.60
N GLY A 1147 -5.20 14.78 56.75
CA GLY A 1147 -4.40 15.63 57.62
C GLY A 1147 -2.98 15.12 57.81
N LYS A 1148 -1.97 15.98 57.71
CA LYS A 1148 -0.55 15.59 57.78
C LYS A 1148 -0.18 15.04 59.18
N LYS A 1149 0.58 13.93 59.26
CA LYS A 1149 0.96 13.21 60.51
C LYS A 1149 1.97 13.99 61.35
N SER A 1150 3.01 14.53 60.72
CA SER A 1150 4.03 15.40 61.35
C SER A 1150 5.01 15.93 60.28
N SER A 1151 5.02 17.24 60.02
CA SER A 1151 6.12 17.93 59.30
C SER A 1151 5.98 19.46 59.41
N PRO A 1152 7.07 20.24 59.48
CA PRO A 1152 7.02 21.71 59.35
C PRO A 1152 6.84 22.19 57.90
N SER A 1153 7.07 21.35 56.88
CA SER A 1153 6.82 21.67 55.46
C SER A 1153 5.40 21.26 55.04
N ILE A 1154 4.69 22.12 54.33
CA ILE A 1154 3.33 21.84 53.84
C ILE A 1154 3.39 21.56 52.32
N ASP A 1155 2.88 20.40 51.90
CA ASP A 1155 2.90 20.03 50.48
C ASP A 1155 1.96 20.94 49.69
N THR A 1156 2.40 21.37 48.51
CA THR A 1156 1.59 22.20 47.62
C THR A 1156 0.71 21.29 46.76
N VAL A 1157 -0.61 21.33 46.96
CA VAL A 1157 -1.59 20.61 46.14
C VAL A 1157 -1.91 21.44 44.90
N SER A 1158 -1.90 20.80 43.73
CA SER A 1158 -2.18 21.44 42.43
C SER A 1158 -3.45 20.91 41.76
N LEU A 1159 -3.81 19.64 41.98
CA LEU A 1159 -5.05 19.04 41.50
C LEU A 1159 -5.47 17.89 42.43
N TYR A 1160 -6.72 17.48 42.34
CA TYR A 1160 -7.25 16.31 43.03
C TYR A 1160 -8.08 15.44 42.08
N THR A 1161 -8.27 14.17 42.42
CA THR A 1161 -9.15 13.28 41.66
C THR A 1161 -10.22 12.66 42.56
N VAL A 1162 -11.38 12.39 41.99
CA VAL A 1162 -12.46 11.62 42.62
C VAL A 1162 -12.79 10.44 41.71
N THR A 1163 -12.88 9.24 42.26
CA THR A 1163 -13.19 8.03 41.49
C THR A 1163 -14.56 7.46 41.87
N SER A 1164 -15.41 7.26 40.87
CA SER A 1164 -16.71 6.60 41.04
C SER A 1164 -16.55 5.11 41.40
N THR A 1165 -17.62 4.48 41.88
CA THR A 1165 -17.60 3.05 42.21
C THR A 1165 -18.16 2.18 41.08
N SER A 1166 -18.20 0.87 41.31
CA SER A 1166 -18.90 -0.08 40.43
C SER A 1166 -20.42 0.01 40.55
N ALA A 1167 -20.96 0.61 41.63
CA ALA A 1167 -22.39 0.78 41.85
C ALA A 1167 -22.93 2.01 41.12
N ALA A 1168 -24.17 1.95 40.65
CA ALA A 1168 -24.88 3.08 40.05
C ALA A 1168 -25.73 3.83 41.09
N GLY A 1169 -25.94 5.14 40.87
CA GLY A 1169 -26.90 5.94 41.64
C GLY A 1169 -26.40 6.53 42.96
N GLN A 1170 -25.13 6.29 43.33
CA GLN A 1170 -24.50 6.84 44.55
C GLN A 1170 -23.25 7.67 44.25
N ASP A 1171 -23.02 8.08 43.01
CA ASP A 1171 -21.87 8.93 42.70
C ASP A 1171 -22.02 10.31 43.33
N PRO A 1172 -20.92 10.95 43.76
CA PRO A 1172 -20.97 12.33 44.19
C PRO A 1172 -21.31 13.25 43.01
N THR A 1173 -22.29 14.13 43.18
CA THR A 1173 -22.74 15.10 42.15
C THR A 1173 -22.26 16.52 42.42
N GLY A 1174 -21.73 16.80 43.62
CA GLY A 1174 -21.13 18.08 43.95
C GLY A 1174 -20.38 18.02 45.28
N TRP A 1175 -19.38 18.88 45.44
CA TRP A 1175 -18.52 18.94 46.62
C TRP A 1175 -17.75 20.26 46.71
N THR A 1176 -17.22 20.55 47.89
CA THR A 1176 -16.25 21.61 48.12
C THR A 1176 -14.95 21.00 48.65
N LEU A 1177 -13.83 21.27 47.99
CA LEU A 1177 -12.50 21.00 48.55
C LEU A 1177 -12.12 22.18 49.45
N LYS A 1178 -11.75 21.88 50.70
CA LYS A 1178 -11.35 22.86 51.71
C LYS A 1178 -9.94 22.60 52.22
N GLY A 1179 -9.22 23.64 52.61
CA GLY A 1179 -7.91 23.58 53.26
C GLY A 1179 -7.95 24.18 54.67
N SER A 1180 -7.19 23.61 55.60
CA SER A 1180 -7.03 24.13 56.96
C SER A 1180 -5.63 23.86 57.51
N ASN A 1181 -5.14 24.76 58.36
CA ASN A 1181 -3.85 24.57 59.05
C ASN A 1181 -4.01 24.13 60.52
N ASP A 1182 -5.18 24.34 61.12
CA ASP A 1182 -5.49 24.08 62.52
C ASP A 1182 -6.63 23.06 62.70
N GLY A 1183 -7.31 22.67 61.62
CA GLY A 1183 -8.45 21.77 61.62
C GLY A 1183 -9.77 22.43 62.03
N THR A 1184 -9.77 23.72 62.36
CA THR A 1184 -10.96 24.48 62.80
C THR A 1184 -11.33 25.58 61.80
N ASN A 1185 -10.35 26.31 61.28
CA ASN A 1185 -10.53 27.34 60.26
C ASN A 1185 -10.34 26.73 58.87
N TRP A 1186 -11.43 26.63 58.11
CA TRP A 1186 -11.44 26.01 56.78
C TRP A 1186 -11.66 27.05 55.69
N VAL A 1187 -10.80 27.03 54.68
CA VAL A 1187 -10.88 27.87 53.48
C VAL A 1187 -11.33 27.01 52.30
N ALA A 1188 -12.36 27.45 51.58
CA ALA A 1188 -12.76 26.78 50.33
C ALA A 1188 -11.71 27.02 49.24
N LEU A 1189 -11.19 25.94 48.66
CA LEU A 1189 -10.14 25.95 47.63
C LEU A 1189 -10.72 25.72 46.23
N ASP A 1190 -11.73 24.85 46.16
CA ASP A 1190 -12.46 24.55 44.94
C ASP A 1190 -13.91 24.14 45.28
N LYS A 1191 -14.84 24.41 44.36
CA LYS A 1191 -16.25 24.02 44.48
C LYS A 1191 -16.72 23.49 43.14
N ARG A 1192 -17.28 22.29 43.15
CA ARG A 1192 -17.83 21.61 41.97
C ARG A 1192 -19.28 21.24 42.23
N ASP A 1193 -20.16 21.59 41.30
CA ASP A 1193 -21.57 21.24 41.32
C ASP A 1193 -21.90 20.53 39.98
N GLU A 1194 -23.02 19.80 39.94
CA GLU A 1194 -23.55 19.15 38.72
C GLU A 1194 -22.56 18.21 38.01
N GLN A 1195 -21.73 17.53 38.79
CA GLN A 1195 -20.75 16.56 38.28
C GLN A 1195 -21.42 15.22 37.96
N THR A 1196 -20.96 14.59 36.87
CA THR A 1196 -21.42 13.27 36.45
C THR A 1196 -20.23 12.33 36.22
N PHE A 1197 -20.46 11.03 36.40
CA PHE A 1197 -19.50 9.99 36.06
C PHE A 1197 -20.10 9.12 34.96
N GLN A 1198 -19.67 9.38 33.72
CA GLN A 1198 -20.23 8.74 32.53
C GLN A 1198 -20.02 7.22 32.55
N TRP A 1199 -18.92 6.76 33.16
CA TRP A 1199 -18.61 5.34 33.32
C TRP A 1199 -18.41 4.97 34.80
N ARG A 1200 -18.51 3.67 35.09
CA ARG A 1200 -18.28 3.10 36.42
C ARG A 1200 -16.79 2.96 36.67
N GLN A 1201 -16.36 3.13 37.92
CA GLN A 1201 -14.94 3.10 38.28
C GLN A 1201 -14.11 4.06 37.41
N GLN A 1202 -14.66 5.26 37.19
CA GLN A 1202 -14.04 6.33 36.43
C GLN A 1202 -13.36 7.30 37.39
N THR A 1203 -12.07 7.52 37.20
CA THR A 1203 -11.29 8.55 37.90
C THR A 1203 -11.42 9.89 37.16
N ARG A 1204 -11.99 10.90 37.81
CA ARG A 1204 -12.11 12.25 37.23
C ARG A 1204 -11.16 13.24 37.91
N PRO A 1205 -10.38 14.03 37.14
CA PRO A 1205 -9.50 15.05 37.70
C PRO A 1205 -10.18 16.41 37.86
N PHE A 1206 -9.65 17.20 38.80
CA PHE A 1206 -10.08 18.57 39.09
C PHE A 1206 -8.85 19.40 39.46
N ALA A 1207 -8.47 20.33 38.58
CA ALA A 1207 -7.33 21.22 38.78
C ALA A 1207 -7.70 22.39 39.70
N LEU A 1208 -6.78 22.77 40.59
CA LEU A 1208 -6.92 23.99 41.37
C LEU A 1208 -6.49 25.19 40.52
N LYS A 1209 -7.24 26.29 40.61
CA LYS A 1209 -6.87 27.55 39.94
C LYS A 1209 -5.51 28.07 40.40
N THR A 1210 -5.15 27.81 41.64
CA THR A 1210 -3.87 28.20 42.22
C THR A 1210 -3.40 27.07 43.13
N PRO A 1211 -2.20 26.52 42.89
CA PRO A 1211 -1.60 25.56 43.80
C PRO A 1211 -1.46 26.16 45.20
N VAL A 1212 -1.81 25.39 46.23
CA VAL A 1212 -1.90 25.91 47.60
C VAL A 1212 -1.48 24.86 48.62
N SER A 1213 -1.02 25.33 49.78
CA SER A 1213 -0.47 24.50 50.86
C SER A 1213 -1.31 24.63 52.12
N TYR A 1214 -1.89 23.51 52.57
CA TYR A 1214 -2.52 23.36 53.88
C TYR A 1214 -2.09 22.07 54.59
N SER A 1215 -2.03 22.09 55.92
CA SER A 1215 -1.70 20.88 56.71
C SER A 1215 -2.85 19.85 56.69
N ARG A 1216 -4.06 20.28 56.34
CA ARG A 1216 -5.26 19.45 56.18
C ARG A 1216 -6.05 19.84 54.95
N TYR A 1217 -6.59 18.86 54.25
CA TYR A 1217 -7.52 19.02 53.14
C TYR A 1217 -8.79 18.22 53.42
N ARG A 1218 -9.97 18.77 53.11
CA ARG A 1218 -11.26 18.10 53.27
C ARG A 1218 -12.07 18.19 51.99
N LEU A 1219 -12.51 17.05 51.47
CA LEU A 1219 -13.50 16.94 50.42
C LEU A 1219 -14.87 16.76 51.09
N GLU A 1220 -15.72 17.79 51.01
CA GLU A 1220 -17.06 17.79 51.62
C GLU A 1220 -18.13 17.71 50.53
N PHE A 1221 -18.94 16.65 50.54
CA PHE A 1221 -19.97 16.39 49.53
C PHE A 1221 -21.23 17.20 49.79
N THR A 1222 -21.93 17.56 48.70
CA THR A 1222 -23.17 18.34 48.76
C THR A 1222 -24.38 17.44 48.94
N GLY A 1223 -25.33 17.86 49.78
CA GLY A 1223 -26.58 17.14 50.02
C GLY A 1223 -26.51 16.13 51.18
N THR A 1224 -27.63 15.43 51.42
CA THR A 1224 -27.78 14.45 52.52
C THR A 1224 -27.98 13.02 52.03
N ASN A 1225 -27.97 12.80 50.72
CA ASN A 1225 -28.03 11.46 50.14
C ASN A 1225 -26.68 10.76 50.36
N ALA A 1226 -26.73 9.45 50.60
CA ALA A 1226 -25.51 8.66 50.73
C ALA A 1226 -24.77 8.63 49.38
N VAL A 1227 -23.47 8.94 49.42
CA VAL A 1227 -22.56 8.85 48.27
C VAL A 1227 -21.50 7.78 48.51
N SER A 1228 -21.02 7.19 47.43
CA SER A 1228 -19.95 6.20 47.43
C SER A 1228 -18.76 6.72 46.64
N VAL A 1229 -17.56 6.55 47.19
CA VAL A 1229 -16.30 6.94 46.54
C VAL A 1229 -15.34 5.77 46.59
N ALA A 1230 -14.74 5.45 45.44
CA ALA A 1230 -13.72 4.42 45.37
C ALA A 1230 -12.37 4.99 45.81
N GLU A 1231 -11.97 6.15 45.27
CA GLU A 1231 -10.66 6.76 45.54
C GLU A 1231 -10.73 8.29 45.58
N PHE A 1232 -9.92 8.89 46.45
CA PHE A 1232 -9.67 10.32 46.53
C PHE A 1232 -8.17 10.57 46.62
N GLU A 1233 -7.61 11.24 45.61
CA GLU A 1233 -6.18 11.53 45.55
C GLU A 1233 -5.92 13.03 45.52
N LEU A 1234 -4.86 13.44 46.22
CA LEU A 1234 -4.31 14.79 46.17
C LEU A 1234 -2.98 14.75 45.44
N TYR A 1235 -2.85 15.47 44.33
CA TYR A 1235 -1.61 15.53 43.56
C TYR A 1235 -0.85 16.83 43.83
N GLY A 1236 0.43 16.70 44.16
CA GLY A 1236 1.27 17.83 44.54
C GLY A 1236 2.76 17.54 44.44
N MET A 1237 3.56 18.54 44.80
CA MET A 1237 5.02 18.43 44.95
C MET A 1237 5.35 18.26 46.44
N PRO A 1238 6.04 17.17 46.84
CA PRO A 1238 6.55 17.03 48.20
C PRO A 1238 7.58 18.13 48.50
N ASP A 1239 7.46 18.81 49.63
CA ASP A 1239 8.46 19.76 50.16
C ASP A 1239 8.82 20.96 49.26
N ALA A 1240 7.98 21.33 48.30
CA ALA A 1240 8.21 22.52 47.46
C ALA A 1240 7.87 23.82 48.19
N VAL A 1241 8.83 24.74 48.30
CA VAL A 1241 8.54 26.17 48.47
C VAL A 1241 7.84 26.65 47.19
N PRO A 1242 6.69 27.32 47.26
CA PRO A 1242 5.96 27.75 46.06
C PRO A 1242 6.87 28.59 45.18
N ALA A 1243 7.21 28.07 43.99
CA ALA A 1243 7.88 28.85 42.97
C ALA A 1243 6.87 29.85 42.34
N PRO A 1244 7.28 31.06 41.94
CA PRO A 1244 6.39 32.00 41.28
C PRO A 1244 5.79 31.38 40.02
N VAL A 1245 4.49 31.56 39.85
CA VAL A 1245 3.73 31.15 38.67
C VAL A 1245 4.43 31.67 37.42
N ALA A 1246 4.94 30.77 36.58
CA ALA A 1246 5.27 31.14 35.21
C ALA A 1246 3.94 31.43 34.50
N ALA A 1247 3.71 32.71 34.22
CA ALA A 1247 2.58 33.18 33.46
C ALA A 1247 2.47 32.42 32.12
N ALA A 1248 1.22 32.26 31.67
CA ALA A 1248 0.82 31.69 30.39
C ALA A 1248 1.92 31.77 29.33
N ALA A 1249 2.34 30.61 28.83
CA ALA A 1249 3.05 30.54 27.58
C ALA A 1249 2.23 31.30 26.52
N THR A 1250 2.80 32.38 26.02
CA THR A 1250 2.31 33.13 24.86
C THR A 1250 1.99 32.18 23.71
N PRO A 1251 0.91 32.40 22.95
CA PRO A 1251 0.60 31.58 21.79
C PRO A 1251 1.69 31.79 20.73
N LEU A 1252 2.25 30.68 20.24
CA LEU A 1252 2.94 30.60 18.96
C LEU A 1252 2.00 29.92 17.96
#